data_AF-A0A948IUH9-F1
#
_entry.id   AF-A0A948IUH9-F1
#
_cell.length_a   1.000
_cell.length_b   1.000
_cell.length_c   1.000
_cell.angle_alpha   90.00
_cell.angle_beta   90.00
_cell.angle_gamma   90.00
#
_symmetry.space_group_name_H-M   'P 1'
#
loop_
_entity.id
_entity.type
_entity.pdbx_description
1 polymer ?
#
loop_
_entity_poly.entity_id
_entity_poly.type
_entity_poly.pdbx_seq_one_letter_code
_entity_poly.pdbx_strand_id
1 'polypeptide(L)'
;MKIGSRLASLLAATSLVALMPAAAQSAGSGAADAALEAKFDGMIDNAEMGGWLKTMAAEPNHVGSPHNKLNAEMTLAQFKSWGWDAKIETAWVMYPTPKEVLLELASGPGAPFKATLTEAPVPGDESSSRTKDQLPAYVAFQGDGDVTAPLVYVNYGMPADYEALARLGISVKGKIAIARYGGGWRGLKPKLAQEHGAVGAIIYSDPRDDGYSIDDVYPKGASRPANGFQRGSVADMTVFPGDPTTPGYGSSKDAKRVPREQAETILKIPTLPISYGDATVLLKALDGPVAPASFRGGLPITYHVGGGDQAKVHLKVESDWSLKPAYNVIATLKGKAKPDEWIVRGNHRDGWVFGASDPLSGHVAMMGEAKALGALVKAGWKPKRTIIYTSWDAEEPMLLGSTEWAETHAEELKKKAVVYINSDSNGRGFLDVGGSHSLQHFINEVAADVKDPQTGVTVGQRQRAELAVQGEAPGANPRAVALGKIAADPGKDLPIDALGSGSDYSTFLQYLGIASLNVGFGGEGSSGGVYHSAYDTYEHHSRFVDPGHAYAGALAKYTGRLVMRMADTETTVQRYGDFADTVAGYLDEVKKLDVATRDQAVARTRLLAAGAYKLADDPTISRADPGPLAASPKLDFAVMDGAVAKLKASASAFDTALAAKGAALSPAQKKTLDATLQPLEQRLLREKGLPFRPYYKNMIYAPGRFTGYGAKTLPGIREAIEERRFDDAVTYMGLTAEALSDYAAGLDAATTVINGG
;
A
#
# COMPACT_ATOMS: atom_id res chain seq x y z
N MET A 1 27.95 -59.89 0.01
CA MET A 1 28.54 -60.82 -0.99
C MET A 1 29.28 -59.96 -2.02
N LYS A 2 30.61 -60.01 -2.02
CA LYS A 2 31.53 -59.21 -2.86
C LYS A 2 31.89 -59.98 -4.13
N ILE A 3 31.89 -59.32 -5.29
CA ILE A 3 32.75 -59.55 -6.47
C ILE A 3 32.82 -58.15 -7.14
N GLY A 4 33.95 -57.47 -7.43
CA GLY A 4 35.30 -57.88 -7.84
C GLY A 4 35.56 -57.35 -9.26
N SER A 5 35.87 -56.05 -9.42
CA SER A 5 37.16 -55.46 -9.90
C SER A 5 37.63 -55.81 -11.32
N ARG A 6 37.96 -54.77 -12.13
CA ARG A 6 39.30 -54.53 -12.71
C ARG A 6 39.38 -53.27 -13.60
N LEU A 7 40.52 -52.59 -13.44
CA LEU A 7 41.05 -51.41 -14.12
C LEU A 7 41.35 -51.63 -15.62
N ALA A 8 41.32 -50.55 -16.41
CA ALA A 8 42.39 -50.21 -17.36
C ALA A 8 42.35 -48.70 -17.72
N SER A 9 43.49 -48.03 -17.54
CA SER A 9 43.76 -46.62 -17.83
C SER A 9 44.22 -46.43 -19.28
N LEU A 10 43.88 -45.30 -19.93
CA LEU A 10 44.82 -44.57 -20.82
C LEU A 10 44.35 -43.12 -21.09
N LEU A 11 45.34 -42.21 -21.12
CA LEU A 11 45.27 -40.76 -21.26
C LEU A 11 44.72 -40.26 -22.60
N ALA A 12 44.01 -39.12 -22.58
CA ALA A 12 44.26 -38.02 -23.51
C ALA A 12 43.70 -36.70 -22.93
N ALA A 13 44.58 -35.72 -22.77
CA ALA A 13 44.28 -34.35 -22.36
C ALA A 13 43.54 -33.59 -23.47
N THR A 14 42.56 -32.75 -23.11
CA THR A 14 42.39 -31.35 -23.55
C THR A 14 41.05 -30.76 -23.10
N SER A 15 41.08 -29.48 -22.71
CA SER A 15 39.95 -28.55 -22.55
C SER A 15 39.18 -28.57 -21.21
N LEU A 16 39.81 -28.10 -20.13
CA LEU A 16 39.07 -27.42 -19.06
C LEU A 16 38.53 -26.09 -19.62
N VAL A 17 37.27 -26.06 -20.04
CA VAL A 17 36.50 -24.81 -20.05
C VAL A 17 35.94 -24.66 -18.64
N ALA A 18 36.49 -23.72 -17.90
CA ALA A 18 36.04 -23.37 -16.58
C ALA A 18 34.57 -22.89 -16.65
N LEU A 19 33.69 -23.59 -15.92
CA LEU A 19 32.43 -23.04 -15.43
C LEU A 19 32.78 -21.92 -14.45
N MET A 20 32.82 -20.68 -14.93
CA MET A 20 32.76 -19.50 -14.07
C MET A 20 31.31 -19.24 -13.67
N PRO A 21 31.01 -18.96 -12.38
CA PRO A 21 29.73 -18.38 -12.01
C PRO A 21 29.62 -16.98 -12.61
N ALA A 22 28.43 -16.64 -13.10
CA ALA A 22 28.04 -15.28 -13.44
C ALA A 22 27.99 -14.43 -12.16
N ALA A 23 29.16 -13.99 -11.71
CA ALA A 23 29.36 -12.91 -10.75
C ALA A 23 30.17 -11.83 -11.45
N ALA A 24 29.54 -11.17 -12.42
CA ALA A 24 30.19 -10.11 -13.18
C ALA A 24 29.17 -9.08 -13.68
N GLN A 25 28.48 -8.39 -12.76
CA GLN A 25 27.86 -7.10 -13.09
C GLN A 25 27.54 -6.20 -11.89
N SER A 26 28.53 -6.02 -11.02
CA SER A 26 28.70 -4.77 -10.25
C SER A 26 30.14 -4.25 -10.34
N ALA A 27 30.91 -4.76 -11.31
CA ALA A 27 32.34 -4.51 -11.46
C ALA A 27 32.61 -3.15 -12.13
N GLY A 28 32.26 -2.09 -11.42
CA GLY A 28 32.58 -0.71 -11.77
C GLY A 28 32.96 0.19 -10.59
N SER A 29 33.03 -0.32 -9.34
CA SER A 29 33.41 0.50 -8.15
C SER A 29 33.42 -0.24 -6.80
N GLY A 30 33.29 -1.58 -6.77
CA GLY A 30 32.85 -2.33 -5.57
C GLY A 30 33.55 -2.05 -4.22
N ALA A 31 34.84 -1.73 -4.19
CA ALA A 31 35.53 -1.41 -2.93
C ALA A 31 35.31 0.04 -2.45
N ALA A 32 35.21 1.00 -3.38
CA ALA A 32 34.98 2.40 -3.06
C ALA A 32 33.53 2.64 -2.63
N ASP A 33 32.59 1.98 -3.29
CA ASP A 33 31.17 2.05 -2.96
C ASP A 33 30.89 1.35 -1.63
N ALA A 34 31.47 0.17 -1.38
CA ALA A 34 31.36 -0.50 -0.09
C ALA A 34 31.93 0.34 1.06
N ALA A 35 33.04 1.07 0.83
CA ALA A 35 33.61 1.97 1.84
C ALA A 35 32.73 3.21 2.08
N LEU A 36 32.07 3.74 1.05
CA LEU A 36 31.12 4.84 1.17
C LEU A 36 29.87 4.41 1.93
N GLU A 37 29.30 3.24 1.59
CA GLU A 37 28.16 2.64 2.28
C GLU A 37 28.50 2.30 3.74
N ALA A 38 29.70 1.79 4.03
CA ALA A 38 30.13 1.56 5.41
C ALA A 38 30.23 2.87 6.21
N LYS A 39 30.68 3.97 5.59
CA LYS A 39 30.67 5.29 6.24
C LYS A 39 29.26 5.80 6.46
N PHE A 40 28.36 5.63 5.49
CA PHE A 40 26.94 5.95 5.61
C PHE A 40 26.32 5.20 6.79
N ASP A 41 26.43 3.87 6.80
CA ASP A 41 25.88 2.99 7.83
C ASP A 41 26.40 3.35 9.23
N GLY A 42 27.66 3.76 9.34
CA GLY A 42 28.28 4.19 10.60
C GLY A 42 27.77 5.52 11.15
N MET A 43 27.00 6.29 10.36
CA MET A 43 26.36 7.55 10.79
C MET A 43 24.89 7.37 11.21
N ILE A 44 24.33 6.18 11.01
CA ILE A 44 22.96 5.83 11.41
C ILE A 44 22.94 5.47 12.90
N ASP A 45 22.14 6.20 13.67
CA ASP A 45 22.04 6.07 15.13
C ASP A 45 20.58 5.84 15.55
N ASN A 46 20.30 4.64 16.07
CA ASN A 46 18.95 4.23 16.48
C ASN A 46 18.44 5.05 17.68
N ALA A 47 19.31 5.44 18.61
CA ALA A 47 18.91 6.19 19.79
C ALA A 47 18.53 7.63 19.41
N GLU A 48 19.24 8.22 18.44
CA GLU A 48 18.91 9.54 17.91
C GLU A 48 17.54 9.52 17.20
N MET A 49 17.30 8.54 16.33
CA MET A 49 16.02 8.39 15.64
C MET A 49 14.87 8.10 16.61
N GLY A 50 15.09 7.27 17.63
CA GLY A 50 14.12 7.06 18.72
C GLY A 50 13.84 8.35 19.51
N GLY A 51 14.85 9.20 19.69
CA GLY A 51 14.70 10.53 20.30
C GLY A 51 13.84 11.48 19.46
N TRP A 52 14.05 11.50 18.14
CA TRP A 52 13.18 12.25 17.22
C TRP A 52 11.76 11.70 17.24
N LEU A 53 11.58 10.38 17.21
CA LEU A 53 10.26 9.75 17.25
C LEU A 53 9.49 10.16 18.51
N LYS A 54 10.15 10.11 19.67
CA LYS A 54 9.56 10.56 20.94
C LYS A 54 9.11 12.01 20.90
N THR A 55 9.90 12.89 20.28
CA THR A 55 9.57 14.32 20.18
C THR A 55 8.42 14.55 19.19
N MET A 56 8.48 13.90 18.03
CA MET A 56 7.50 14.10 16.97
C MET A 56 6.13 13.51 17.32
N ALA A 57 6.09 12.40 18.07
CA ALA A 57 4.86 11.77 18.55
C ALA A 57 4.39 12.27 19.92
N ALA A 58 4.98 13.33 20.47
CA ALA A 58 4.69 13.80 21.84
C ALA A 58 3.30 14.43 22.04
N GLU A 59 2.67 14.91 20.97
CA GLU A 59 1.37 15.58 20.97
C GLU A 59 0.60 15.20 19.70
N PRO A 60 -0.74 15.40 19.63
CA PRO A 60 -1.53 15.08 18.44
C PRO A 60 -1.00 15.78 17.17
N ASN A 61 -0.69 14.97 16.16
CA ASN A 61 0.04 15.24 14.93
C ASN A 61 -0.82 15.08 13.66
N HIS A 62 -2.14 15.26 13.77
CA HIS A 62 -3.04 15.24 12.62
C HIS A 62 -2.94 16.50 11.76
N VAL A 63 -3.49 16.44 10.53
CA VAL A 63 -3.50 17.56 9.59
C VAL A 63 -4.12 18.81 10.22
N GLY A 64 -3.37 19.92 10.16
CA GLY A 64 -3.79 21.20 10.74
C GLY A 64 -3.59 21.33 12.25
N SER A 65 -3.09 20.31 12.95
CA SER A 65 -2.75 20.42 14.36
C SER A 65 -1.54 21.35 14.57
N PRO A 66 -1.43 22.04 15.73
CA PRO A 66 -0.26 22.84 16.04
C PRO A 66 1.04 22.03 16.03
N HIS A 67 1.01 20.80 16.53
CA HIS A 67 2.21 19.95 16.65
C HIS A 67 2.69 19.44 15.30
N ASN A 68 1.80 19.11 14.36
CA ASN A 68 2.22 18.70 13.02
C ASN A 68 2.96 19.82 12.28
N LYS A 69 2.53 21.07 12.46
CA LYS A 69 3.28 22.22 11.95
C LYS A 69 4.67 22.35 12.60
N LEU A 70 4.78 22.15 13.92
CA LEU A 70 6.07 22.16 14.61
C LEU A 70 6.99 21.04 14.10
N ASN A 71 6.44 19.84 13.83
CA ASN A 71 7.17 18.73 13.22
C ASN A 71 7.68 19.09 11.82
N ALA A 72 6.90 19.81 11.00
CA ALA A 72 7.34 20.32 9.70
C ALA A 72 8.50 21.32 9.84
N GLU A 73 8.39 22.28 10.76
CA GLU A 73 9.42 23.29 11.03
C GLU A 73 10.71 22.68 11.58
N MET A 74 10.60 21.68 12.48
CA MET A 74 11.72 20.89 12.98
C MET A 74 12.42 20.14 11.84
N THR A 75 11.65 19.44 11.00
CA THR A 75 12.19 18.70 9.85
C THR A 75 12.94 19.64 8.89
N LEU A 76 12.35 20.80 8.57
CA LEU A 76 12.98 21.83 7.75
C LEU A 76 14.30 22.31 8.36
N ALA A 77 14.31 22.63 9.65
CA ALA A 77 15.50 23.11 10.34
C ALA A 77 16.62 22.06 10.33
N GLN A 78 16.28 20.79 10.56
CA GLN A 78 17.23 19.69 10.53
C GLN A 78 17.83 19.50 9.12
N PHE A 79 17.01 19.41 8.08
CA PHE A 79 17.50 19.32 6.70
C PHE A 79 18.45 20.46 6.34
N LYS A 80 18.11 21.72 6.68
CA LYS A 80 19.00 22.86 6.47
C LYS A 80 20.33 22.72 7.23
N SER A 81 20.29 22.28 8.49
CA SER A 81 21.50 22.08 9.30
C SER A 81 22.44 21.01 8.71
N TRP A 82 21.87 20.01 8.04
CA TRP A 82 22.62 18.94 7.39
C TRP A 82 23.15 19.32 6.00
N GLY A 83 22.80 20.51 5.50
CA GLY A 83 23.34 21.09 4.27
C GLY A 83 22.45 20.92 3.04
N TRP A 84 21.18 20.59 3.23
CA TRP A 84 20.19 20.49 2.14
C TRP A 84 19.61 21.85 1.78
N ASP A 85 19.30 22.06 0.50
CA ASP A 85 18.44 23.16 0.06
C ASP A 85 16.98 22.79 0.34
N ALA A 86 16.48 23.25 1.49
CA ALA A 86 15.18 22.83 2.00
C ALA A 86 14.19 23.98 2.18
N LYS A 87 12.93 23.73 1.83
CA LYS A 87 11.80 24.65 1.97
C LYS A 87 10.51 23.91 2.31
N ILE A 88 9.54 24.64 2.84
CA ILE A 88 8.16 24.17 2.97
C ILE A 88 7.38 24.64 1.73
N GLU A 89 6.69 23.71 1.07
CA GLU A 89 5.66 24.01 0.08
C GLU A 89 4.30 23.71 0.70
N THR A 90 3.37 24.66 0.60
CA THR A 90 2.06 24.56 1.27
C THR A 90 0.95 24.35 0.25
N ALA A 91 0.23 23.23 0.40
CA ALA A 91 -1.06 23.02 -0.24
C ALA A 91 -2.18 23.45 0.72
N TRP A 92 -3.28 23.96 0.19
CA TRP A 92 -4.47 24.35 0.95
C TRP A 92 -5.58 23.36 0.65
N VAL A 93 -5.67 22.31 1.45
CA VAL A 93 -6.49 21.13 1.12
C VAL A 93 -7.81 21.15 1.87
N MET A 94 -8.89 20.69 1.23
CA MET A 94 -10.15 20.44 1.93
C MET A 94 -9.99 19.25 2.88
N TYR A 95 -10.08 19.49 4.19
CA TYR A 95 -9.97 18.43 5.19
C TYR A 95 -11.08 18.55 6.24
N PRO A 96 -12.07 17.64 6.24
CA PRO A 96 -13.17 17.67 7.20
C PRO A 96 -12.73 17.20 8.59
N THR A 97 -12.88 18.06 9.60
CA THR A 97 -12.71 17.70 11.01
C THR A 97 -14.04 17.76 11.77
N PRO A 98 -14.26 16.94 12.81
CA PRO A 98 -15.54 16.89 13.51
C PRO A 98 -15.84 18.19 14.28
N LYS A 99 -17.07 18.70 14.15
CA LYS A 99 -17.65 19.71 15.06
C LYS A 99 -18.54 19.07 16.10
N GLU A 100 -19.38 18.12 15.67
CA GLU A 100 -20.28 17.36 16.52
C GLU A 100 -20.34 15.91 16.04
N VAL A 101 -20.20 14.97 16.98
CA VAL A 101 -20.40 13.54 16.75
C VAL A 101 -21.25 12.97 17.88
N LEU A 102 -22.26 12.19 17.52
CA LEU A 102 -23.17 11.55 18.47
C LEU A 102 -23.61 10.19 17.93
N LEU A 103 -23.62 9.21 18.82
CA LEU A 103 -24.19 7.90 18.56
C LEU A 103 -24.91 7.40 19.81
N GLU A 104 -26.20 7.10 19.66
CA GLU A 104 -27.05 6.64 20.76
C GLU A 104 -27.86 5.41 20.33
N LEU A 105 -27.99 4.43 21.22
CA LEU A 105 -29.02 3.40 21.11
C LEU A 105 -30.32 3.96 21.69
N ALA A 106 -31.25 4.31 20.81
CA ALA A 106 -32.51 4.95 21.16
C ALA A 106 -33.58 3.96 21.63
N SER A 107 -33.51 2.70 21.18
CA SER A 107 -34.44 1.64 21.58
C SER A 107 -33.79 0.26 21.49
N GLY A 108 -34.36 -0.70 22.21
CA GLY A 108 -33.88 -2.09 22.27
C GLY A 108 -33.15 -2.42 23.58
N PRO A 109 -32.72 -3.67 23.77
CA PRO A 109 -31.97 -4.08 24.96
C PRO A 109 -30.70 -3.23 25.15
N GLY A 110 -30.56 -2.61 26.33
CA GLY A 110 -29.45 -1.71 26.63
C GLY A 110 -29.70 -0.23 26.34
N ALA A 111 -30.87 0.14 25.78
CA ALA A 111 -31.28 1.54 25.63
C ALA A 111 -31.80 2.14 26.96
N PRO A 112 -31.63 3.46 27.21
CA PRO A 112 -30.81 4.38 26.41
C PRO A 112 -29.32 4.13 26.66
N PHE A 113 -28.53 4.19 25.60
CA PHE A 113 -27.06 4.15 25.68
C PHE A 113 -26.47 5.22 24.78
N LYS A 114 -25.42 5.88 25.24
CA LYS A 114 -24.65 6.87 24.48
C LYS A 114 -23.21 6.39 24.36
N ALA A 115 -22.72 6.30 23.12
CA ALA A 115 -21.36 5.86 22.83
C ALA A 115 -20.32 6.86 23.37
N THR A 116 -19.13 6.37 23.70
CA THR A 116 -18.08 7.17 24.37
C THR A 116 -17.36 8.10 23.38
N LEU A 117 -17.11 7.63 22.15
CA LEU A 117 -16.51 8.36 21.02
C LEU A 117 -15.18 9.11 21.32
N THR A 118 -14.53 8.75 22.42
CA THR A 118 -13.25 9.30 22.88
C THR A 118 -12.44 8.18 23.54
N GLU A 119 -11.12 8.29 23.49
CA GLU A 119 -10.20 7.29 24.02
C GLU A 119 -9.60 7.78 25.33
N ALA A 120 -9.74 7.00 26.40
CA ALA A 120 -9.21 7.36 27.71
C ALA A 120 -7.69 7.16 27.76
N PRO A 121 -6.95 7.99 28.52
CA PRO A 121 -5.52 7.79 28.75
C PRO A 121 -5.20 6.41 29.34
N VAL A 122 -4.04 5.87 28.97
CA VAL A 122 -3.56 4.56 29.41
C VAL A 122 -2.50 4.74 30.51
N PRO A 123 -2.66 4.12 31.69
CA PRO A 123 -1.65 4.19 32.73
C PRO A 123 -0.28 3.68 32.26
N GLY A 124 0.76 4.49 32.46
CA GLY A 124 2.13 4.18 32.03
C GLY A 124 2.46 4.54 30.58
N ASP A 125 1.55 5.21 29.88
CA ASP A 125 1.75 5.82 28.57
C ASP A 125 1.55 7.33 28.69
N GLU A 126 2.64 8.10 28.67
CA GLU A 126 2.59 9.55 28.87
C GLU A 126 1.89 10.24 27.70
N SER A 127 2.19 9.82 26.46
CA SER A 127 1.61 10.37 25.24
C SER A 127 0.08 10.28 25.28
N SER A 128 -0.48 9.15 25.69
CA SER A 128 -1.94 8.95 25.75
C SER A 128 -2.69 9.90 26.69
N SER A 129 -1.99 10.63 27.57
CA SER A 129 -2.57 11.66 28.45
C SER A 129 -2.68 13.04 27.78
N ARG A 130 -2.04 13.25 26.63
CA ARG A 130 -1.96 14.51 25.87
C ARG A 130 -3.18 14.69 24.96
N THR A 131 -4.33 14.94 25.58
CA THR A 131 -5.65 14.91 24.90
C THR A 131 -6.12 16.26 24.37
N LYS A 132 -5.41 17.36 24.66
CA LYS A 132 -5.88 18.74 24.40
C LYS A 132 -6.31 18.98 22.95
N ASP A 133 -5.49 18.56 22.00
CA ASP A 133 -5.72 18.74 20.57
C ASP A 133 -6.21 17.42 19.90
N GLN A 134 -6.59 16.41 20.67
CA GLN A 134 -7.07 15.15 20.13
C GLN A 134 -8.48 15.30 19.57
N LEU A 135 -8.71 14.80 18.35
CA LEU A 135 -10.03 14.73 17.74
C LEU A 135 -10.81 13.49 18.23
N PRO A 136 -12.15 13.54 18.37
CA PRO A 136 -12.97 12.41 18.78
C PRO A 136 -12.99 11.29 17.71
N ALA A 137 -13.89 10.32 17.84
CA ALA A 137 -14.14 9.34 16.80
C ALA A 137 -14.72 10.00 15.54
N TYR A 138 -14.09 9.78 14.39
CA TYR A 138 -14.57 10.19 13.08
C TYR A 138 -13.83 9.43 11.98
N VAL A 139 -14.43 9.41 10.80
CA VAL A 139 -13.76 9.09 9.55
C VAL A 139 -13.83 10.31 8.63
N ALA A 140 -12.73 10.68 7.98
CA ALA A 140 -12.71 11.83 7.09
C ALA A 140 -13.48 11.55 5.79
N PHE A 141 -14.08 12.60 5.24
CA PHE A 141 -14.85 12.60 3.98
C PHE A 141 -16.13 11.75 3.98
N GLN A 142 -16.65 11.46 5.17
CA GLN A 142 -18.03 11.03 5.36
C GLN A 142 -19.02 12.20 5.15
N GLY A 143 -20.28 11.90 4.85
CA GLY A 143 -21.31 12.94 4.69
C GLY A 143 -21.84 13.44 6.03
N ASP A 144 -22.18 14.71 6.17
CA ASP A 144 -22.86 15.19 7.38
C ASP A 144 -24.31 14.68 7.43
N GLY A 145 -24.86 14.46 8.62
CA GLY A 145 -26.24 14.02 8.77
C GLY A 145 -26.67 13.83 10.23
N ASP A 146 -27.99 13.80 10.44
CA ASP A 146 -28.66 13.54 11.72
C ASP A 146 -29.82 12.58 11.43
N VAL A 147 -29.67 11.31 11.81
CA VAL A 147 -30.58 10.23 11.42
C VAL A 147 -30.87 9.31 12.60
N THR A 148 -32.13 8.91 12.76
CA THR A 148 -32.52 7.83 13.67
C THR A 148 -33.18 6.72 12.88
N ALA A 149 -32.58 5.54 12.85
CA ALA A 149 -33.06 4.42 12.04
C ALA A 149 -32.75 3.06 12.68
N PRO A 150 -33.42 1.97 12.25
CA PRO A 150 -33.06 0.62 12.64
C PRO A 150 -31.62 0.27 12.28
N LEU A 151 -30.98 -0.55 13.13
CA LEU A 151 -29.62 -1.04 12.92
C LEU A 151 -29.61 -2.39 12.16
N VAL A 152 -28.68 -2.56 11.22
CA VAL A 152 -28.43 -3.83 10.51
C VAL A 152 -26.94 -4.16 10.58
N TYR A 153 -26.60 -5.37 11.04
CA TYR A 153 -25.23 -5.88 10.99
C TYR A 153 -24.91 -6.48 9.62
N VAL A 154 -23.86 -5.97 8.97
CA VAL A 154 -23.51 -6.29 7.58
C VAL A 154 -22.15 -6.96 7.44
N ASN A 155 -21.68 -7.67 8.47
CA ASN A 155 -20.38 -8.34 8.44
C ASN A 155 -19.22 -7.36 8.17
N TYR A 156 -18.43 -7.56 7.11
CA TYR A 156 -17.37 -6.63 6.70
C TYR A 156 -17.90 -5.54 5.76
N GLY A 157 -19.16 -5.60 5.35
CA GLY A 157 -19.80 -4.65 4.44
C GLY A 157 -19.30 -4.77 3.01
N MET A 158 -18.91 -5.96 2.55
CA MET A 158 -18.43 -6.23 1.19
C MET A 158 -19.58 -6.70 0.28
N PRO A 159 -19.41 -6.73 -1.07
CA PRO A 159 -20.50 -7.10 -1.98
C PRO A 159 -21.18 -8.44 -1.66
N ALA A 160 -20.38 -9.46 -1.33
CA ALA A 160 -20.90 -10.78 -0.94
C ALA A 160 -21.72 -10.76 0.36
N ASP A 161 -21.47 -9.80 1.25
CA ASP A 161 -22.23 -9.66 2.49
C ASP A 161 -23.64 -9.15 2.21
N TYR A 162 -23.79 -8.17 1.31
CA TYR A 162 -25.11 -7.67 0.90
C TYR A 162 -25.90 -8.73 0.12
N GLU A 163 -25.25 -9.55 -0.70
CA GLU A 163 -25.88 -10.71 -1.33
C GLU A 163 -26.40 -11.71 -0.28
N ALA A 164 -25.60 -12.00 0.75
CA ALA A 164 -26.00 -12.90 1.83
C ALA A 164 -27.17 -12.32 2.65
N LEU A 165 -27.20 -11.01 2.89
CA LEU A 165 -28.34 -10.34 3.53
C LEU A 165 -29.61 -10.42 2.69
N ALA A 166 -29.51 -10.16 1.38
CA ALA A 166 -30.64 -10.26 0.47
C ALA A 166 -31.23 -11.68 0.46
N ARG A 167 -30.38 -12.72 0.55
CA ARG A 167 -30.83 -14.11 0.72
C ARG A 167 -31.58 -14.35 2.02
N LEU A 168 -31.28 -13.62 3.08
CA LEU A 168 -32.02 -13.67 4.35
C LEU A 168 -33.28 -12.78 4.34
N GLY A 169 -33.62 -12.14 3.21
CA GLY A 169 -34.72 -11.19 3.11
C GLY A 169 -34.45 -9.86 3.84
N ILE A 170 -33.18 -9.57 4.16
CA ILE A 170 -32.77 -8.36 4.87
C ILE A 170 -32.24 -7.33 3.88
N SER A 171 -32.74 -6.10 4.01
CA SER A 171 -32.27 -4.92 3.28
C SER A 171 -31.79 -3.85 4.24
N VAL A 172 -30.72 -3.14 3.86
CA VAL A 172 -30.21 -1.95 4.56
C VAL A 172 -30.89 -0.64 4.14
N LYS A 173 -31.77 -0.68 3.14
CA LYS A 173 -32.44 0.52 2.62
C LYS A 173 -33.20 1.24 3.74
N GLY A 174 -32.91 2.52 3.96
CA GLY A 174 -33.52 3.34 5.01
C GLY A 174 -33.02 3.05 6.43
N LYS A 175 -31.92 2.29 6.58
CA LYS A 175 -31.39 1.82 7.88
C LYS A 175 -29.95 2.27 8.08
N ILE A 176 -29.43 2.10 9.29
CA ILE A 176 -28.02 2.31 9.61
C ILE A 176 -27.31 0.95 9.55
N ALA A 177 -26.26 0.86 8.74
CA ALA A 177 -25.45 -0.35 8.61
C ALA A 177 -24.29 -0.32 9.62
N ILE A 178 -24.05 -1.41 10.35
CA ILE A 178 -22.84 -1.60 11.17
C ILE A 178 -21.96 -2.69 10.57
N ALA A 179 -20.72 -2.34 10.28
CA ALA A 179 -19.72 -3.21 9.64
C ALA A 179 -18.44 -3.29 10.49
N ARG A 180 -17.76 -4.42 10.39
CA ARG A 180 -16.41 -4.62 10.95
C ARG A 180 -15.36 -3.96 10.06
N TYR A 181 -14.28 -3.43 10.63
CA TYR A 181 -13.02 -3.19 9.90
C TYR A 181 -12.47 -4.50 9.31
N GLY A 182 -11.59 -4.42 8.30
CA GLY A 182 -11.05 -5.59 7.59
C GLY A 182 -11.91 -6.08 6.41
N GLY A 183 -11.48 -7.15 5.74
CA GLY A 183 -12.19 -7.72 4.57
C GLY A 183 -12.20 -6.86 3.31
N GLY A 184 -11.51 -5.72 3.32
CA GLY A 184 -11.46 -4.70 2.27
C GLY A 184 -11.13 -3.33 2.88
N TRP A 185 -10.80 -2.34 2.05
CA TRP A 185 -10.53 -0.97 2.51
C TRP A 185 -11.76 -0.33 3.19
N ARG A 186 -11.52 0.53 4.18
CA ARG A 186 -12.56 1.03 5.09
C ARG A 186 -13.67 1.82 4.40
N GLY A 187 -13.37 2.67 3.42
CA GLY A 187 -14.41 3.47 2.78
C GLY A 187 -15.32 2.69 1.83
N LEU A 188 -14.99 1.45 1.48
CA LEU A 188 -15.95 0.56 0.81
C LEU A 188 -17.18 0.28 1.68
N LYS A 189 -17.04 0.30 3.01
CA LYS A 189 -18.12 -0.04 3.95
C LYS A 189 -19.26 0.97 3.88
N PRO A 190 -19.06 2.27 4.14
CA PRO A 190 -20.10 3.28 3.97
C PRO A 190 -20.47 3.49 2.49
N LYS A 191 -19.53 3.36 1.55
CA LYS A 191 -19.83 3.45 0.11
C LYS A 191 -20.86 2.41 -0.32
N LEU A 192 -20.61 1.13 -0.05
CA LEU A 192 -21.53 0.07 -0.41
C LEU A 192 -22.84 0.17 0.39
N ALA A 193 -22.78 0.57 1.66
CA ALA A 193 -24.00 0.81 2.44
C ALA A 193 -24.88 1.89 1.78
N GLN A 194 -24.27 3.00 1.36
CA GLN A 194 -24.94 4.08 0.62
C GLN A 194 -25.51 3.59 -0.71
N GLU A 195 -24.75 2.84 -1.50
CA GLU A 195 -25.20 2.27 -2.79
C GLU A 195 -26.38 1.31 -2.61
N HIS A 196 -26.47 0.63 -1.47
CA HIS A 196 -27.62 -0.21 -1.08
C HIS A 196 -28.74 0.57 -0.35
N GLY A 197 -28.62 1.89 -0.23
CA GLY A 197 -29.67 2.79 0.27
C GLY A 197 -29.70 2.95 1.79
N ALA A 198 -28.65 2.59 2.52
CA ALA A 198 -28.50 2.93 3.93
C ALA A 198 -28.49 4.46 4.12
N VAL A 199 -28.96 4.92 5.28
CA VAL A 199 -28.99 6.35 5.64
C VAL A 199 -27.87 6.75 6.59
N GLY A 200 -27.06 5.79 7.03
CA GLY A 200 -25.89 5.99 7.86
C GLY A 200 -25.09 4.70 7.99
N ALA A 201 -23.84 4.82 8.43
CA ALA A 201 -22.95 3.68 8.63
C ALA A 201 -22.18 3.78 9.94
N ILE A 202 -21.82 2.64 10.50
CA ILE A 202 -20.97 2.50 11.69
C ILE A 202 -19.90 1.48 11.35
N ILE A 203 -18.65 1.77 11.70
CA ILE A 203 -17.53 0.86 11.50
C ILE A 203 -16.89 0.55 12.86
N TYR A 204 -16.58 -0.71 13.16
CA TYR A 204 -15.88 -1.05 14.41
C TYR A 204 -14.80 -2.10 14.19
N SER A 205 -13.78 -2.10 15.04
CA SER A 205 -12.71 -3.11 15.01
C SER A 205 -13.09 -4.31 15.85
N ASP A 206 -13.44 -5.43 15.23
CA ASP A 206 -13.87 -6.62 15.97
C ASP A 206 -12.68 -7.34 16.63
N PRO A 207 -12.79 -7.80 17.90
CA PRO A 207 -11.66 -8.45 18.59
C PRO A 207 -11.14 -9.72 17.93
N ARG A 208 -11.90 -10.31 17.00
CA ARG A 208 -11.42 -11.41 16.15
C ARG A 208 -10.23 -11.01 15.28
N ASP A 209 -10.17 -9.75 14.87
CA ASP A 209 -9.27 -9.27 13.83
C ASP A 209 -8.07 -8.48 14.41
N ASP A 210 -8.27 -7.69 15.48
CA ASP A 210 -7.18 -6.88 16.07
C ASP A 210 -7.24 -6.70 17.61
N GLY A 211 -8.06 -7.48 18.32
CA GLY A 211 -8.26 -7.37 19.77
C GLY A 211 -7.78 -8.59 20.56
N TYR A 212 -8.48 -8.93 21.65
CA TYR A 212 -8.08 -10.00 22.58
C TYR A 212 -8.03 -11.41 21.97
N SER A 213 -8.53 -11.63 20.76
CA SER A 213 -8.39 -12.93 20.08
C SER A 213 -7.03 -13.09 19.39
N ILE A 214 -6.29 -11.99 19.24
CA ILE A 214 -4.97 -11.95 18.62
C ILE A 214 -3.86 -12.00 19.67
N ASP A 215 -3.96 -11.14 20.70
CA ASP A 215 -2.99 -11.05 21.80
C ASP A 215 -3.62 -10.32 23.01
N ASP A 216 -2.91 -10.22 24.13
CA ASP A 216 -3.24 -9.31 25.22
C ASP A 216 -3.46 -7.88 24.72
N VAL A 217 -4.46 -7.20 25.29
CA VAL A 217 -4.81 -5.83 24.89
C VAL A 217 -3.93 -4.79 25.58
N TYR A 218 -3.75 -3.63 24.94
CA TYR A 218 -2.99 -2.51 25.48
C TYR A 218 -3.55 -2.03 26.83
N PRO A 219 -2.73 -1.79 27.87
CA PRO A 219 -1.26 -1.73 27.90
C PRO A 219 -0.50 -3.05 28.12
N LYS A 220 -1.19 -4.18 28.33
CA LYS A 220 -0.53 -5.45 28.65
C LYS A 220 0.13 -6.08 27.42
N GLY A 221 -0.54 -6.01 26.27
CA GLY A 221 -0.01 -6.44 24.97
C GLY A 221 -0.29 -5.41 23.89
N ALA A 222 -0.07 -5.80 22.64
CA ALA A 222 -0.12 -4.89 21.49
C ALA A 222 -1.54 -4.69 20.92
N SER A 223 -2.49 -5.56 21.28
CA SER A 223 -3.81 -5.62 20.65
C SER A 223 -4.77 -4.56 21.15
N ARG A 224 -5.86 -4.33 20.40
CA ARG A 224 -6.80 -3.25 20.61
C ARG A 224 -7.52 -3.35 21.96
N PRO A 225 -7.47 -2.31 22.81
CA PRO A 225 -8.27 -2.25 24.04
C PRO A 225 -9.74 -1.95 23.73
N ALA A 226 -10.64 -2.27 24.67
CA ALA A 226 -12.08 -2.20 24.47
C ALA A 226 -12.63 -0.84 24.06
N ASN A 227 -11.95 0.22 24.48
CA ASN A 227 -12.35 1.59 24.20
C ASN A 227 -11.58 2.22 23.02
N GLY A 228 -10.62 1.49 22.43
CA GLY A 228 -9.86 1.96 21.26
C GLY A 228 -10.65 1.84 19.97
N PHE A 229 -10.50 2.82 19.08
CA PHE A 229 -11.13 2.80 17.76
C PHE A 229 -10.18 3.29 16.68
N GLN A 230 -10.47 2.93 15.43
CA GLN A 230 -9.65 3.26 14.27
C GLN A 230 -10.28 4.47 13.54
N ARG A 231 -9.56 5.60 13.50
CA ARG A 231 -9.85 6.72 12.59
C ARG A 231 -9.44 6.37 11.16
N GLY A 232 -9.77 7.19 10.19
CA GLY A 232 -9.37 6.91 8.81
C GLY A 232 -10.16 7.70 7.79
N SER A 233 -9.67 7.72 6.56
CA SER A 233 -10.43 8.24 5.43
C SER A 233 -11.43 7.23 4.89
N VAL A 234 -12.63 7.71 4.55
CA VAL A 234 -13.61 6.99 3.74
C VAL A 234 -13.83 7.63 2.37
N ALA A 235 -12.99 8.61 1.99
CA ALA A 235 -13.05 9.20 0.65
C ALA A 235 -12.79 8.15 -0.42
N ASP A 236 -13.60 8.10 -1.48
CA ASP A 236 -13.53 7.07 -2.53
C ASP A 236 -12.29 7.22 -3.42
N MET A 237 -11.13 6.93 -2.83
CA MET A 237 -9.82 6.97 -3.45
C MET A 237 -9.69 6.01 -4.63
N THR A 238 -10.64 5.08 -4.81
CA THR A 238 -10.62 4.22 -5.99
C THR A 238 -10.87 5.02 -7.27
N VAL A 239 -11.50 6.20 -7.18
CA VAL A 239 -11.70 7.12 -8.30
C VAL A 239 -10.43 7.95 -8.56
N PHE A 240 -9.91 8.64 -7.54
CA PHE A 240 -8.62 9.35 -7.52
C PHE A 240 -8.20 9.66 -6.06
N PRO A 241 -6.90 9.81 -5.74
CA PRO A 241 -6.40 10.38 -4.50
C PRO A 241 -6.28 11.92 -4.59
N GLY A 242 -5.88 12.60 -3.52
CA GLY A 242 -5.73 14.06 -3.50
C GLY A 242 -6.98 14.81 -3.07
N ASP A 243 -6.93 16.14 -3.11
CA ASP A 243 -8.03 17.00 -2.66
C ASP A 243 -9.28 16.74 -3.53
N PRO A 244 -10.41 16.34 -2.91
CA PRO A 244 -11.67 16.10 -3.63
C PRO A 244 -12.17 17.27 -4.49
N THR A 245 -11.66 18.48 -4.24
CA THR A 245 -12.09 19.71 -4.88
C THR A 245 -11.17 20.23 -5.97
N THR A 246 -9.96 19.67 -6.15
CA THR A 246 -9.00 20.06 -7.21
C THR A 246 -8.47 18.88 -8.02
N PRO A 247 -9.33 17.95 -8.50
CA PRO A 247 -8.84 16.75 -9.17
C PRO A 247 -8.00 17.10 -10.42
N GLY A 248 -6.75 16.63 -10.45
CA GLY A 248 -5.84 16.76 -11.58
C GLY A 248 -4.90 17.97 -11.55
N TYR A 249 -4.93 18.82 -10.52
CA TYR A 249 -4.04 19.97 -10.36
C TYR A 249 -3.90 20.41 -8.89
N GLY A 250 -2.72 20.91 -8.53
CA GLY A 250 -2.41 21.25 -7.14
C GLY A 250 -3.29 22.32 -6.48
N SER A 251 -3.66 22.05 -5.24
CA SER A 251 -4.44 22.85 -4.31
C SER A 251 -3.69 24.07 -3.76
N SER A 252 -3.44 25.06 -4.61
CA SER A 252 -3.05 26.39 -4.11
C SER A 252 -4.20 27.09 -3.36
N LYS A 253 -3.88 28.15 -2.61
CA LYS A 253 -4.88 28.93 -1.87
C LYS A 253 -5.98 29.52 -2.76
N ASP A 254 -5.59 29.91 -3.98
CA ASP A 254 -6.46 30.53 -4.97
C ASP A 254 -6.86 29.55 -6.09
N ALA A 255 -6.61 28.25 -5.88
CA ALA A 255 -7.02 27.22 -6.83
C ALA A 255 -8.53 27.28 -7.07
N LYS A 256 -8.93 27.10 -8.33
CA LYS A 256 -10.33 26.85 -8.65
C LYS A 256 -10.73 25.53 -7.99
N ARG A 257 -11.97 25.43 -7.51
CA ARG A 257 -12.44 24.25 -6.79
C ARG A 257 -13.80 23.83 -7.31
N VAL A 258 -14.00 22.54 -7.46
CA VAL A 258 -15.36 22.02 -7.64
C VAL A 258 -16.12 22.19 -6.32
N PRO A 259 -17.42 22.53 -6.36
CA PRO A 259 -18.24 22.56 -5.15
C PRO A 259 -18.22 21.20 -4.45
N ARG A 260 -18.21 21.20 -3.11
CA ARG A 260 -18.17 19.98 -2.28
C ARG A 260 -19.26 18.98 -2.66
N GLU A 261 -20.45 19.47 -2.97
CA GLU A 261 -21.61 18.65 -3.34
C GLU A 261 -21.37 17.86 -4.64
N GLN A 262 -20.50 18.37 -5.51
CA GLN A 262 -20.09 17.77 -6.79
C GLN A 262 -18.80 16.97 -6.70
N ALA A 263 -18.09 16.99 -5.56
CA ALA A 263 -16.88 16.19 -5.37
C ALA A 263 -17.24 14.69 -5.37
N GLU A 264 -16.67 13.95 -6.33
CA GLU A 264 -17.00 12.55 -6.60
C GLU A 264 -16.54 11.60 -5.49
N THR A 265 -15.44 11.94 -4.81
CA THR A 265 -14.83 11.09 -3.79
C THR A 265 -15.42 11.28 -2.40
N ILE A 266 -16.29 12.28 -2.19
CA ILE A 266 -16.95 12.54 -0.90
C ILE A 266 -18.24 11.72 -0.77
N LEU A 267 -18.33 10.91 0.29
CA LEU A 267 -19.55 10.15 0.60
C LEU A 267 -20.66 11.04 1.15
N LYS A 268 -21.91 10.57 1.07
CA LYS A 268 -23.11 11.37 1.32
C LYS A 268 -23.89 10.95 2.57
N ILE A 269 -23.50 9.87 3.25
CA ILE A 269 -24.15 9.40 4.48
C ILE A 269 -23.26 9.62 5.72
N PRO A 270 -23.84 9.90 6.90
CA PRO A 270 -23.10 9.97 8.15
C PRO A 270 -22.48 8.63 8.50
N THR A 271 -21.22 8.66 8.91
CA THR A 271 -20.42 7.48 9.25
C THR A 271 -19.53 7.75 10.45
N LEU A 272 -19.56 6.87 11.46
CA LEU A 272 -18.65 6.91 12.60
C LEU A 272 -17.88 5.60 12.80
N PRO A 273 -16.58 5.65 13.11
CA PRO A 273 -15.90 4.53 13.72
C PRO A 273 -16.24 4.47 15.21
N ILE A 274 -16.33 3.27 15.78
CA ILE A 274 -16.54 3.08 17.22
C ILE A 274 -15.65 1.99 17.79
N SER A 275 -15.51 2.02 19.12
CA SER A 275 -14.80 0.99 19.86
C SER A 275 -15.60 -0.32 19.87
N TYR A 276 -14.93 -1.46 20.05
CA TYR A 276 -15.67 -2.71 20.17
C TYR A 276 -16.45 -2.83 21.48
N GLY A 277 -16.07 -2.08 22.52
CA GLY A 277 -16.86 -1.93 23.74
C GLY A 277 -18.24 -1.34 23.44
N ASP A 278 -18.27 -0.21 22.71
CA ASP A 278 -19.52 0.44 22.30
C ASP A 278 -20.29 -0.44 21.28
N ALA A 279 -19.59 -1.06 20.33
CA ALA A 279 -20.20 -1.97 19.35
C ALA A 279 -20.85 -3.19 20.01
N THR A 280 -20.30 -3.68 21.13
CA THR A 280 -20.89 -4.78 21.89
C THR A 280 -22.29 -4.42 22.38
N VAL A 281 -22.51 -3.20 22.86
CA VAL A 281 -23.84 -2.76 23.32
C VAL A 281 -24.82 -2.74 22.15
N LEU A 282 -24.41 -2.15 21.01
CA LEU A 282 -25.26 -2.03 19.82
C LEU A 282 -25.61 -3.38 19.19
N LEU A 283 -24.61 -4.26 19.02
CA LEU A 283 -24.82 -5.57 18.40
C LEU A 283 -25.61 -6.53 19.30
N LYS A 284 -25.50 -6.40 20.62
CA LYS A 284 -26.27 -7.20 21.58
C LYS A 284 -27.74 -6.77 21.66
N ALA A 285 -28.07 -5.57 21.19
CA ALA A 285 -29.44 -5.09 21.04
C ALA A 285 -30.14 -5.66 19.78
N LEU A 286 -29.37 -6.18 18.81
CA LEU A 286 -29.93 -6.76 17.60
C LEU A 286 -30.65 -8.08 17.90
N ASP A 287 -31.79 -8.26 17.23
CA ASP A 287 -32.56 -9.51 17.20
C ASP A 287 -32.80 -9.92 15.73
N GLY A 288 -33.68 -10.89 15.47
CA GLY A 288 -33.97 -11.42 14.15
C GLY A 288 -33.07 -12.61 13.80
N PRO A 289 -32.86 -12.92 12.51
CA PRO A 289 -32.06 -14.08 12.12
C PRO A 289 -30.65 -14.06 12.71
N VAL A 290 -30.23 -15.19 13.28
CA VAL A 290 -28.85 -15.39 13.72
C VAL A 290 -27.94 -15.25 12.50
N ALA A 291 -26.87 -14.47 12.66
CA ALA A 291 -25.93 -14.20 11.59
C ALA A 291 -25.26 -15.51 11.10
N PRO A 292 -25.02 -15.65 9.78
CA PRO A 292 -24.26 -16.77 9.22
C PRO A 292 -22.92 -16.96 9.94
N ALA A 293 -22.40 -18.19 9.98
CA ALA A 293 -21.13 -18.46 10.68
C ALA A 293 -19.97 -17.58 10.19
N SER A 294 -19.93 -17.28 8.89
CA SER A 294 -18.94 -16.38 8.28
C SER A 294 -19.05 -14.91 8.74
N PHE A 295 -20.20 -14.50 9.26
CA PHE A 295 -20.44 -13.14 9.74
C PHE A 295 -20.02 -12.96 11.21
N ARG A 296 -19.78 -14.04 11.95
CA ARG A 296 -19.55 -13.96 13.40
C ARG A 296 -18.14 -13.49 13.72
N GLY A 297 -18.04 -12.51 14.60
CA GLY A 297 -16.78 -12.01 15.15
C GLY A 297 -16.40 -12.67 16.47
N GLY A 298 -15.55 -11.98 17.23
CA GLY A 298 -14.96 -12.42 18.48
C GLY A 298 -15.67 -11.90 19.72
N LEU A 299 -16.69 -11.05 19.59
CA LEU A 299 -17.46 -10.53 20.73
C LEU A 299 -18.21 -11.66 21.47
N PRO A 300 -18.35 -11.59 22.80
CA PRO A 300 -19.01 -12.62 23.61
C PRO A 300 -20.53 -12.49 23.55
N ILE A 301 -21.09 -12.51 22.35
CA ILE A 301 -22.51 -12.38 22.05
C ILE A 301 -22.92 -13.37 20.95
N THR A 302 -24.22 -13.69 20.88
CA THR A 302 -24.78 -14.22 19.64
C THR A 302 -24.94 -13.07 18.67
N TYR A 303 -24.33 -13.17 17.49
CA TYR A 303 -24.51 -12.17 16.44
C TYR A 303 -25.85 -12.40 15.74
N HIS A 304 -26.71 -11.38 15.76
CA HIS A 304 -27.93 -11.30 14.96
C HIS A 304 -27.75 -10.27 13.84
N VAL A 305 -28.48 -10.44 12.74
CA VAL A 305 -28.39 -9.53 11.59
C VAL A 305 -29.18 -8.23 11.84
N GLY A 306 -30.25 -8.27 12.62
CA GLY A 306 -31.06 -7.08 12.88
C GLY A 306 -31.94 -6.66 11.71
N GLY A 307 -32.23 -5.36 11.65
CA GLY A 307 -33.03 -4.73 10.59
C GLY A 307 -34.52 -4.60 10.86
N GLY A 308 -34.98 -4.99 12.04
CA GLY A 308 -36.32 -4.67 12.56
C GLY A 308 -36.30 -3.44 13.48
N ASP A 309 -37.47 -2.90 13.81
CA ASP A 309 -37.63 -1.66 14.59
C ASP A 309 -37.23 -1.76 16.08
N GLN A 310 -36.79 -2.92 16.55
CA GLN A 310 -36.44 -3.16 17.96
C GLN A 310 -35.17 -2.43 18.41
N ALA A 311 -34.16 -2.35 17.53
CA ALA A 311 -32.90 -1.68 17.81
C ALA A 311 -32.75 -0.49 16.86
N LYS A 312 -33.10 0.71 17.34
CA LYS A 312 -32.87 1.97 16.60
C LYS A 312 -31.70 2.72 17.20
N VAL A 313 -30.86 3.23 16.31
CA VAL A 313 -29.73 4.08 16.66
C VAL A 313 -29.96 5.48 16.11
N HIS A 314 -29.61 6.48 16.91
CA HIS A 314 -29.50 7.87 16.52
C HIS A 314 -28.03 8.17 16.23
N LEU A 315 -27.73 8.56 14.99
CA LEU A 315 -26.39 8.87 14.50
C LEU A 315 -26.39 10.30 13.97
N LYS A 316 -25.51 11.13 14.52
CA LYS A 316 -25.31 12.50 14.07
C LYS A 316 -23.83 12.80 13.87
N VAL A 317 -23.50 13.38 12.72
CA VAL A 317 -22.17 13.89 12.40
C VAL A 317 -22.29 15.25 11.72
N GLU A 318 -21.56 16.24 12.23
CA GLU A 318 -21.36 17.54 11.61
C GLU A 318 -19.86 17.84 11.54
N SER A 319 -19.38 18.30 10.37
CA SER A 319 -17.97 18.56 10.13
C SER A 319 -17.67 20.04 9.82
N ASP A 320 -16.44 20.47 10.11
CA ASP A 320 -15.82 21.67 9.56
C ASP A 320 -15.11 21.33 8.24
N TRP A 321 -15.67 21.80 7.12
CA TRP A 321 -15.16 21.57 5.76
C TRP A 321 -14.21 22.66 5.26
N SER A 322 -13.62 23.46 6.16
CA SER A 322 -12.69 24.51 5.77
C SER A 322 -11.38 23.96 5.19
N LEU A 323 -10.72 24.78 4.37
CA LEU A 323 -9.38 24.48 3.86
C LEU A 323 -8.37 24.51 5.00
N LYS A 324 -7.50 23.51 5.06
CA LYS A 324 -6.38 23.42 6.01
C LYS A 324 -5.06 23.47 5.24
N PRO A 325 -4.02 24.12 5.78
CA PRO A 325 -2.69 24.06 5.19
C PRO A 325 -2.05 22.70 5.45
N ALA A 326 -1.56 22.05 4.40
CA ALA A 326 -0.67 20.90 4.46
C ALA A 326 0.76 21.36 4.13
N TYR A 327 1.71 21.10 5.03
CA TYR A 327 3.09 21.58 4.97
C TYR A 327 4.04 20.46 4.53
N ASN A 328 4.27 20.35 3.23
CA ASN A 328 5.27 19.44 2.68
C ASN A 328 6.67 20.05 2.84
N VAL A 329 7.61 19.31 3.43
CA VAL A 329 9.02 19.75 3.51
C VAL A 329 9.80 19.09 2.38
N ILE A 330 10.33 19.90 1.47
CA ILE A 330 11.09 19.46 0.30
C ILE A 330 12.55 19.84 0.50
N ALA A 331 13.44 18.86 0.47
CA ALA A 331 14.89 19.03 0.63
C ALA A 331 15.65 18.49 -0.57
N THR A 332 16.39 19.36 -1.25
CA THR A 332 17.09 19.03 -2.50
C THR A 332 18.60 19.05 -2.29
N LEU A 333 19.26 18.03 -2.84
CA LEU A 333 20.69 17.99 -3.00
C LEU A 333 20.99 17.82 -4.49
N LYS A 334 21.51 18.89 -5.10
CA LYS A 334 21.72 18.97 -6.54
C LYS A 334 22.83 18.01 -6.98
N GLY A 335 22.51 17.18 -7.97
CA GLY A 335 23.45 16.26 -8.60
C GLY A 335 24.53 16.99 -9.39
N LYS A 336 25.72 16.41 -9.47
CA LYS A 336 26.87 17.04 -10.13
C LYS A 336 26.93 16.78 -11.65
N ALA A 337 26.64 15.55 -12.09
CA ALA A 337 26.81 15.16 -13.49
C ALA A 337 25.48 15.13 -14.25
N LYS A 338 24.39 14.76 -13.57
CA LYS A 338 23.05 14.55 -14.11
C LYS A 338 22.02 15.29 -13.22
N PRO A 339 22.09 16.62 -13.09
CA PRO A 339 21.23 17.37 -12.17
C PRO A 339 19.72 17.32 -12.51
N ASP A 340 19.37 16.98 -13.75
CA ASP A 340 17.99 16.83 -14.21
C ASP A 340 17.48 15.38 -14.13
N GLU A 341 18.24 14.47 -13.52
CA GLU A 341 17.76 13.13 -13.14
C GLU A 341 17.57 13.11 -11.62
N TRP A 342 16.34 12.87 -11.18
CA TRP A 342 15.91 13.02 -9.79
C TRP A 342 15.59 11.67 -9.17
N ILE A 343 16.24 11.39 -8.03
CA ILE A 343 15.87 10.32 -7.11
C ILE A 343 15.00 10.96 -6.03
N VAL A 344 13.70 10.72 -6.09
CA VAL A 344 12.74 11.27 -5.13
C VAL A 344 12.51 10.24 -4.03
N ARG A 345 12.69 10.64 -2.78
CA ARG A 345 12.54 9.80 -1.58
C ARG A 345 11.51 10.46 -0.66
N GLY A 346 10.44 9.74 -0.33
CA GLY A 346 9.32 10.30 0.42
C GLY A 346 8.77 9.43 1.54
N ASN A 347 8.22 10.09 2.54
CA ASN A 347 7.49 9.49 3.66
C ASN A 347 6.58 10.57 4.26
N HIS A 348 5.34 10.21 4.59
CA HIS A 348 4.42 11.14 5.25
C HIS A 348 4.71 11.31 6.73
N ARG A 349 4.18 12.39 7.30
CA ARG A 349 4.51 12.80 8.66
C ARG A 349 3.27 12.95 9.53
N ASP A 350 2.11 13.24 8.96
CA ASP A 350 0.88 13.39 9.72
C ASP A 350 0.33 12.03 10.15
N GLY A 351 -0.16 11.94 11.38
CA GLY A 351 -0.87 10.75 11.86
C GLY A 351 -2.28 11.12 12.33
N TRP A 352 -3.21 10.17 12.43
CA TRP A 352 -4.56 10.50 12.94
C TRP A 352 -4.60 11.06 14.38
N VAL A 353 -3.67 10.62 15.23
CA VAL A 353 -3.48 11.15 16.59
C VAL A 353 -2.00 11.42 16.83
N PHE A 354 -1.23 10.53 17.47
CA PHE A 354 0.20 10.75 17.72
C PHE A 354 1.07 10.24 16.56
N GLY A 355 0.72 9.07 16.03
CA GLY A 355 1.29 8.50 14.81
C GLY A 355 2.73 8.02 14.96
N ALA A 356 3.07 7.41 16.10
CA ALA A 356 4.42 6.94 16.33
C ALA A 356 4.80 5.79 15.38
N SER A 357 3.92 4.81 15.20
CA SER A 357 4.12 3.76 14.21
C SER A 357 3.77 4.28 12.83
N ASP A 358 2.54 4.78 12.66
CA ASP A 358 2.05 5.33 11.40
C ASP A 358 1.93 6.86 11.50
N PRO A 359 2.84 7.64 10.87
CA PRO A 359 3.95 7.24 10.00
C PRO A 359 5.35 7.44 10.57
N LEU A 360 5.47 8.03 11.76
CA LEU A 360 6.71 8.68 12.18
C LEU A 360 7.88 7.69 12.29
N SER A 361 7.62 6.40 12.47
CA SER A 361 8.64 5.36 12.49
C SER A 361 9.45 5.24 11.19
N GLY A 362 8.82 5.38 10.02
CA GLY A 362 9.56 5.48 8.75
C GLY A 362 10.08 6.89 8.48
N HIS A 363 9.43 7.91 9.02
CA HIS A 363 9.85 9.31 8.89
C HIS A 363 11.21 9.56 9.52
N VAL A 364 11.40 9.11 10.76
CA VAL A 364 12.67 9.27 11.47
C VAL A 364 13.80 8.47 10.81
N ALA A 365 13.49 7.34 10.18
CA ALA A 365 14.44 6.59 9.37
C ALA A 365 14.88 7.41 8.15
N MET A 366 13.93 8.01 7.43
CA MET A 366 14.19 8.92 6.30
C MET A 366 15.04 10.14 6.73
N MET A 367 14.79 10.69 7.92
CA MET A 367 15.61 11.76 8.49
C MET A 367 17.04 11.30 8.78
N GLY A 368 17.21 10.09 9.32
CA GLY A 368 18.51 9.46 9.54
C GLY A 368 19.32 9.30 8.24
N GLU A 369 18.65 8.88 7.16
CA GLU A 369 19.23 8.82 5.81
C GLU A 369 19.73 10.21 5.37
N ALA A 370 18.86 11.22 5.40
CA ALA A 370 19.18 12.57 4.94
C ALA A 370 20.32 13.21 5.73
N LYS A 371 20.40 12.97 7.05
CA LYS A 371 21.51 13.40 7.90
C LYS A 371 22.83 12.80 7.42
N ALA A 372 22.88 11.48 7.26
CA ALA A 372 24.09 10.77 6.87
C ALA A 372 24.56 11.13 5.45
N LEU A 373 23.64 11.24 4.48
CA LEU A 373 23.97 11.70 3.13
C LEU A 373 24.49 13.15 3.11
N GLY A 374 23.88 14.05 3.88
CA GLY A 374 24.37 15.43 4.04
C GLY A 374 25.80 15.48 4.60
N ALA A 375 26.12 14.62 5.57
CA ALA A 375 27.47 14.49 6.11
C ALA A 375 28.46 13.92 5.08
N LEU A 376 28.07 12.93 4.27
CA LEU A 376 28.90 12.42 3.19
C LEU A 376 29.21 13.49 2.14
N VAL A 377 28.24 14.33 1.79
CA VAL A 377 28.46 15.44 0.85
C VAL A 377 29.40 16.50 1.42
N LYS A 378 29.26 16.84 2.71
CA LYS A 378 30.23 17.69 3.42
C LYS A 378 31.63 17.06 3.44
N ALA A 379 31.72 15.74 3.51
CA ALA A 379 32.98 14.98 3.44
C ALA A 379 33.51 14.78 2.00
N GLY A 380 32.83 15.33 0.99
CA GLY A 380 33.31 15.39 -0.40
C GLY A 380 32.65 14.42 -1.37
N TRP A 381 31.71 13.58 -0.94
CA TRP A 381 30.87 12.81 -1.86
C TRP A 381 30.00 13.76 -2.70
N LYS A 382 29.84 13.45 -3.99
CA LYS A 382 29.09 14.30 -4.93
C LYS A 382 28.22 13.39 -5.79
N PRO A 383 26.94 13.21 -5.42
CA PRO A 383 26.07 12.33 -6.19
C PRO A 383 25.97 12.81 -7.62
N LYS A 384 25.89 11.87 -8.57
CA LYS A 384 25.75 12.22 -9.99
C LYS A 384 24.38 12.83 -10.26
N ARG A 385 23.33 12.21 -9.73
CA ARG A 385 21.93 12.63 -9.84
C ARG A 385 21.49 13.52 -8.68
N THR A 386 20.44 14.29 -8.90
CA THR A 386 19.81 15.08 -7.83
C THR A 386 19.02 14.15 -6.93
N ILE A 387 19.13 14.37 -5.62
CA ILE A 387 18.36 13.65 -4.60
C ILE A 387 17.37 14.63 -3.99
N ILE A 388 16.10 14.23 -3.89
CA ILE A 388 15.04 15.03 -3.31
C ILE A 388 14.37 14.22 -2.19
N TYR A 389 14.52 14.69 -0.96
CA TYR A 389 13.79 14.17 0.19
C TYR A 389 12.49 14.96 0.37
N THR A 390 11.40 14.23 0.64
CA THR A 390 10.04 14.76 0.72
C THR A 390 9.34 14.24 1.97
N SER A 391 9.08 15.15 2.91
CA SER A 391 8.30 14.90 4.12
C SER A 391 6.88 15.37 3.85
N TRP A 392 6.01 14.43 3.50
CA TRP A 392 4.63 14.72 3.12
C TRP A 392 3.79 15.05 4.34
N ASP A 393 2.75 15.86 4.13
CA ASP A 393 1.71 16.15 5.09
C ASP A 393 0.36 15.80 4.45
N ALA A 394 -0.66 15.57 5.27
CA ALA A 394 -1.99 15.19 4.85
C ALA A 394 -2.06 13.92 3.99
N GLU A 395 -1.24 12.91 4.26
CA GLU A 395 -1.40 11.57 3.66
C GLU A 395 -2.66 10.91 4.20
N GLU A 396 -2.83 10.90 5.52
CA GLU A 396 -3.84 10.11 6.21
C GLU A 396 -5.27 10.34 5.68
N PRO A 397 -5.69 11.60 5.37
CA PRO A 397 -7.02 11.83 4.85
C PRO A 397 -7.19 11.37 3.40
N MET A 398 -6.20 11.46 2.52
CA MET A 398 -6.37 11.05 1.10
C MET A 398 -5.10 11.15 0.21
N LEU A 399 -3.90 10.96 0.75
CA LEU A 399 -2.64 11.21 0.04
C LEU A 399 -2.54 12.67 -0.45
N LEU A 400 -3.09 13.61 0.32
CA LEU A 400 -3.31 14.99 -0.13
C LEU A 400 -1.98 15.65 -0.45
N GLY A 401 -1.06 15.80 0.51
CA GLY A 401 0.17 16.56 0.28
C GLY A 401 1.05 16.02 -0.85
N SER A 402 1.24 14.70 -0.94
CA SER A 402 2.02 14.10 -2.02
C SER A 402 1.34 14.24 -3.38
N THR A 403 0.01 14.05 -3.45
CA THR A 403 -0.75 14.20 -4.69
C THR A 403 -0.75 15.64 -5.16
N GLU A 404 -1.05 16.62 -4.30
CA GLU A 404 -1.06 18.03 -4.69
C GLU A 404 0.31 18.50 -5.17
N TRP A 405 1.39 18.02 -4.54
CA TRP A 405 2.75 18.33 -4.97
C TRP A 405 3.08 17.67 -6.32
N ALA A 406 2.75 16.39 -6.48
CA ALA A 406 2.99 15.66 -7.72
C ALA A 406 2.20 16.25 -8.90
N GLU A 407 0.97 16.69 -8.69
CA GLU A 407 0.16 17.37 -9.70
C GLU A 407 0.70 18.78 -10.03
N THR A 408 1.12 19.54 -9.01
CA THR A 408 1.74 20.87 -9.20
C THR A 408 3.00 20.77 -10.07
N HIS A 409 3.82 19.73 -9.83
CA HIS A 409 5.13 19.56 -10.48
C HIS A 409 5.11 18.49 -11.58
N ALA A 410 3.93 18.07 -12.06
CA ALA A 410 3.76 16.93 -12.95
C ALA A 410 4.65 17.01 -14.20
N GLU A 411 4.71 18.17 -14.83
CA GLU A 411 5.52 18.40 -16.04
C GLU A 411 7.03 18.29 -15.80
N GLU A 412 7.50 18.71 -14.62
CA GLU A 412 8.91 18.59 -14.26
C GLU A 412 9.25 17.16 -13.83
N LEU A 413 8.39 16.55 -13.01
CA LEU A 413 8.55 15.17 -12.55
C LEU A 413 8.60 14.18 -13.71
N LYS A 414 7.68 14.27 -14.67
CA LYS A 414 7.71 13.42 -15.87
C LYS A 414 9.00 13.55 -16.69
N LYS A 415 9.68 14.70 -16.61
CA LYS A 415 10.92 14.97 -17.35
C LYS A 415 12.19 14.72 -16.55
N LYS A 416 12.10 14.54 -15.23
CA LYS A 416 13.28 14.50 -14.36
C LYS A 416 13.30 13.35 -13.37
N ALA A 417 12.14 12.95 -12.82
CA ALA A 417 12.08 11.87 -11.86
C ALA A 417 12.42 10.53 -12.53
N VAL A 418 13.50 9.91 -12.05
CA VAL A 418 13.90 8.55 -12.45
C VAL A 418 13.14 7.53 -11.63
N VAL A 419 12.92 7.83 -10.35
CA VAL A 419 12.26 6.95 -9.38
C VAL A 419 11.63 7.76 -8.25
N TYR A 420 10.54 7.23 -7.69
CA TYR A 420 10.00 7.62 -6.39
C TYR A 420 10.14 6.46 -5.39
N ILE A 421 10.79 6.69 -4.25
CA ILE A 421 10.99 5.67 -3.21
C ILE A 421 10.19 6.09 -1.98
N ASN A 422 9.17 5.31 -1.65
CA ASN A 422 8.32 5.49 -0.49
C ASN A 422 8.77 4.62 0.68
N SER A 423 8.58 5.15 1.87
CA SER A 423 8.35 4.35 3.07
C SER A 423 7.18 4.99 3.79
N ASP A 424 6.58 4.27 4.71
CA ASP A 424 5.45 4.73 5.50
C ASP A 424 5.76 4.39 6.96
N SER A 425 5.13 3.37 7.49
CA SER A 425 5.42 2.78 8.78
C SER A 425 6.61 1.81 8.71
N ASN A 426 7.17 1.50 9.88
CA ASN A 426 8.26 0.55 10.04
C ASN A 426 8.13 -0.23 11.36
N GLY A 427 8.57 -1.48 11.38
CA GLY A 427 8.58 -2.32 12.58
C GLY A 427 9.56 -3.48 12.47
N ARG A 428 9.73 -4.23 13.56
CA ARG A 428 10.66 -5.36 13.57
C ARG A 428 10.18 -6.55 12.73
N GLY A 429 11.12 -7.21 12.06
CA GLY A 429 10.92 -8.50 11.40
C GLY A 429 11.56 -8.57 10.02
N PHE A 430 10.76 -8.85 9.01
CA PHE A 430 11.20 -9.14 7.65
C PHE A 430 11.06 -7.92 6.75
N LEU A 431 11.93 -7.83 5.75
CA LEU A 431 11.84 -6.83 4.70
C LEU A 431 10.57 -7.06 3.87
N ASP A 432 9.81 -6.00 3.64
CA ASP A 432 8.67 -5.95 2.73
C ASP A 432 8.89 -4.84 1.69
N VAL A 433 8.75 -5.20 0.42
CA VAL A 433 8.95 -4.27 -0.70
C VAL A 433 7.91 -4.51 -1.78
N GLY A 434 7.23 -3.45 -2.17
CA GLY A 434 6.38 -3.40 -3.36
C GLY A 434 6.88 -2.36 -4.36
N GLY A 435 6.64 -2.54 -5.65
CA GLY A 435 7.09 -1.56 -6.64
C GLY A 435 6.94 -1.91 -8.11
N SER A 436 7.58 -1.07 -8.93
CA SER A 436 7.85 -1.37 -10.34
C SER A 436 8.80 -2.56 -10.44
N HIS A 437 8.34 -3.67 -11.02
CA HIS A 437 9.07 -4.95 -11.06
C HIS A 437 10.39 -4.91 -11.82
N SER A 438 10.64 -3.88 -12.64
CA SER A 438 11.95 -3.66 -13.25
C SER A 438 13.05 -3.38 -12.20
N LEU A 439 12.69 -3.04 -10.96
CA LEU A 439 13.61 -2.80 -9.84
C LEU A 439 13.82 -4.03 -8.94
N GLN A 440 13.13 -5.15 -9.22
CA GLN A 440 13.15 -6.36 -8.38
C GLN A 440 14.55 -6.89 -8.12
N HIS A 441 15.37 -7.01 -9.17
CA HIS A 441 16.75 -7.47 -9.02
C HIS A 441 17.56 -6.57 -8.09
N PHE A 442 17.50 -5.26 -8.33
CA PHE A 442 18.25 -4.27 -7.56
C PHE A 442 17.88 -4.27 -6.06
N ILE A 443 16.59 -4.46 -5.75
CA ILE A 443 16.09 -4.61 -4.37
C ILE A 443 16.70 -5.85 -3.70
N ASN A 444 16.78 -6.97 -4.43
CA ASN A 444 17.39 -8.20 -3.94
C ASN A 444 18.91 -8.05 -3.73
N GLU A 445 19.60 -7.31 -4.61
CA GLU A 445 21.03 -7.01 -4.46
C GLU A 445 21.29 -6.23 -3.17
N VAL A 446 20.53 -5.16 -2.89
CA VAL A 446 20.69 -4.40 -1.65
C VAL A 446 20.30 -5.25 -0.43
N ALA A 447 19.29 -6.12 -0.56
CA ALA A 447 18.89 -7.03 0.52
C ALA A 447 19.96 -8.05 0.87
N ALA A 448 20.82 -8.43 -0.09
CA ALA A 448 21.96 -9.30 0.14
C ALA A 448 23.12 -8.61 0.89
N ASP A 449 23.12 -7.27 1.01
CA ASP A 449 24.23 -6.52 1.60
C ASP A 449 23.92 -5.95 2.99
N VAL A 450 22.65 -5.65 3.29
CA VAL A 450 22.24 -5.05 4.56
C VAL A 450 22.05 -6.12 5.63
N LYS A 451 22.62 -5.90 6.81
CA LYS A 451 22.49 -6.80 7.96
C LYS A 451 21.19 -6.55 8.71
N ASP A 452 20.49 -7.63 9.00
CA ASP A 452 19.38 -7.65 9.91
C ASP A 452 19.87 -7.43 11.36
N PRO A 453 19.27 -6.49 12.11
CA PRO A 453 19.79 -6.08 13.41
C PRO A 453 19.58 -7.11 14.54
N GLN A 454 18.69 -8.09 14.37
CA GLN A 454 18.40 -9.08 15.42
C GLN A 454 19.13 -10.40 15.20
N THR A 455 19.28 -10.83 13.95
CA THR A 455 19.84 -12.14 13.58
C THR A 455 21.28 -12.05 13.10
N GLY A 456 21.74 -10.88 12.65
CA GLY A 456 23.09 -10.66 12.12
C GLY A 456 23.36 -11.27 10.74
N VAL A 457 22.40 -11.99 10.16
CA VAL A 457 22.42 -12.37 8.73
C VAL A 457 21.99 -11.18 7.87
N THR A 458 22.04 -11.32 6.55
CA THR A 458 21.52 -10.27 5.66
C THR A 458 20.00 -10.27 5.67
N VAL A 459 19.37 -9.13 5.42
CA VAL A 459 17.89 -9.03 5.38
C VAL A 459 17.30 -9.93 4.30
N GLY A 460 18.00 -10.09 3.16
CA GLY A 460 17.63 -11.04 2.10
C GLY A 460 17.75 -12.50 2.53
N GLN A 461 18.79 -12.87 3.28
CA GLN A 461 18.90 -14.22 3.85
C GLN A 461 17.76 -14.52 4.84
N ARG A 462 17.43 -13.55 5.70
CA ARG A 462 16.34 -13.68 6.66
C ARG A 462 14.98 -13.83 5.96
N GLN A 463 14.71 -13.00 4.96
CA GLN A 463 13.47 -13.05 4.18
C GLN A 463 13.32 -14.39 3.44
N ARG A 464 14.41 -14.91 2.83
CA ARG A 464 14.39 -16.23 2.18
C ARG A 464 14.09 -17.35 3.17
N ALA A 465 14.70 -17.32 4.35
CA ALA A 465 14.46 -18.32 5.38
C ALA A 465 12.98 -18.36 5.79
N GLU A 466 12.38 -17.19 6.01
CA GLU A 466 10.95 -17.09 6.36
C GLU A 466 10.05 -17.66 5.27
N LEU A 467 10.24 -17.24 4.02
CA LEU A 467 9.44 -17.72 2.89
C LEU A 467 9.58 -19.24 2.67
N ALA A 468 10.78 -19.79 2.87
CA ALA A 468 11.01 -21.23 2.78
C ALA A 468 10.24 -21.98 3.90
N VAL A 469 10.32 -21.51 5.14
CA VAL A 469 9.59 -22.09 6.28
C VAL A 469 8.07 -22.01 6.07
N GLN A 470 7.57 -20.85 5.63
CA GLN A 470 6.15 -20.67 5.32
C GLN A 470 5.69 -21.59 4.19
N GLY A 471 6.51 -21.79 3.17
CA GLY A 471 6.20 -22.67 2.04
C GLY A 471 6.15 -24.15 2.40
N GLU A 472 6.86 -24.58 3.45
CA GLU A 472 6.84 -25.95 3.96
C GLU A 472 5.77 -26.19 5.05
N ALA A 473 5.17 -25.12 5.58
CA ALA A 473 4.22 -25.22 6.68
C ALA A 473 2.99 -26.08 6.31
N PRO A 474 2.46 -26.92 7.23
CA PRO A 474 1.23 -27.67 7.01
C PRO A 474 0.06 -26.74 6.66
N GLY A 475 -0.57 -26.96 5.51
CA GLY A 475 -1.67 -26.14 5.03
C GLY A 475 -1.23 -24.84 4.33
N ALA A 476 0.05 -24.68 4.03
CA ALA A 476 0.56 -23.57 3.22
C ALA A 476 -0.24 -23.45 1.91
N ASN A 477 -0.72 -22.23 1.64
CA ASN A 477 -1.46 -21.97 0.42
C ASN A 477 -0.53 -22.03 -0.81
N PRO A 478 -1.06 -22.17 -2.04
CA PRO A 478 -0.24 -22.31 -3.24
C PRO A 478 0.77 -21.18 -3.48
N ARG A 479 0.46 -19.95 -3.04
CA ARG A 479 1.38 -18.80 -3.15
C ARG A 479 2.57 -18.97 -2.21
N ALA A 480 2.34 -19.30 -0.94
CA ALA A 480 3.41 -19.57 0.02
C ALA A 480 4.33 -20.71 -0.46
N VAL A 481 3.76 -21.80 -0.98
CA VAL A 481 4.53 -22.91 -1.57
C VAL A 481 5.37 -22.46 -2.76
N ALA A 482 4.83 -21.62 -3.64
CA ALA A 482 5.56 -21.11 -4.79
C ALA A 482 6.71 -20.18 -4.38
N LEU A 483 6.46 -19.27 -3.42
CA LEU A 483 7.47 -18.37 -2.88
C LEU A 483 8.57 -19.13 -2.13
N GLY A 484 8.22 -20.14 -1.33
CA GLY A 484 9.21 -20.99 -0.64
C GLY A 484 10.15 -21.70 -1.61
N LYS A 485 9.63 -22.19 -2.75
CA LYS A 485 10.46 -22.79 -3.82
C LYS A 485 11.41 -21.78 -4.47
N ILE A 486 10.98 -20.53 -4.66
CA ILE A 486 11.83 -19.46 -5.18
C ILE A 486 12.90 -19.11 -4.14
N ALA A 487 12.51 -18.96 -2.88
CA ALA A 487 13.40 -18.62 -1.78
C ALA A 487 14.52 -19.66 -1.57
N ALA A 488 14.21 -20.95 -1.77
CA ALA A 488 15.15 -22.05 -1.70
C ALA A 488 16.18 -22.08 -2.85
N ASP A 489 15.95 -21.35 -3.94
CA ASP A 489 16.87 -21.23 -5.07
C ASP A 489 17.71 -19.95 -4.93
N PRO A 490 19.00 -20.03 -4.54
CA PRO A 490 19.84 -18.86 -4.37
C PRO A 490 20.17 -18.13 -5.69
N GLY A 491 19.91 -18.76 -6.84
CA GLY A 491 20.09 -18.16 -8.16
C GLY A 491 18.89 -17.33 -8.64
N LYS A 492 17.78 -17.30 -7.89
CA LYS A 492 16.56 -16.56 -8.24
C LYS A 492 16.32 -15.43 -7.28
N ASP A 493 15.93 -14.27 -7.80
CA ASP A 493 15.46 -13.16 -6.98
C ASP A 493 14.10 -13.46 -6.36
N LEU A 494 13.90 -12.93 -5.15
CA LEU A 494 12.58 -12.91 -4.53
C LEU A 494 11.69 -11.90 -5.25
N PRO A 495 10.44 -12.27 -5.58
CA PRO A 495 9.50 -11.33 -6.18
C PRO A 495 9.12 -10.24 -5.18
N ILE A 496 8.93 -9.03 -5.69
CA ILE A 496 8.35 -7.90 -4.94
C ILE A 496 6.84 -7.83 -5.18
N ASP A 497 6.11 -7.16 -4.30
CA ASP A 497 4.67 -6.97 -4.48
C ASP A 497 4.34 -5.85 -5.48
N ALA A 498 3.14 -5.90 -6.07
CA ALA A 498 2.61 -4.80 -6.88
C ALA A 498 2.07 -3.67 -6.00
N LEU A 499 2.27 -2.42 -6.43
CA LEU A 499 1.71 -1.25 -5.74
C LEU A 499 0.27 -0.95 -6.17
N GLY A 500 -0.61 -0.89 -5.18
CA GLY A 500 -1.99 -0.40 -5.32
C GLY A 500 -2.06 1.07 -4.92
N SER A 501 -2.83 1.40 -3.90
CA SER A 501 -2.77 2.72 -3.26
C SER A 501 -2.50 2.51 -1.77
N GLY A 502 -2.70 3.55 -0.96
CA GLY A 502 -2.55 3.49 0.49
C GLY A 502 -1.19 3.92 1.01
N SER A 503 -0.42 4.59 0.16
CA SER A 503 0.62 5.53 0.59
C SER A 503 0.96 6.46 -0.59
N ASP A 504 1.89 7.37 -0.40
CA ASP A 504 2.15 8.53 -1.28
C ASP A 504 2.61 8.20 -2.70
N TYR A 505 2.95 6.95 -3.01
CA TYR A 505 3.41 6.52 -4.34
C TYR A 505 2.30 6.52 -5.41
N SER A 506 1.02 6.59 -5.03
CA SER A 506 -0.11 6.36 -5.94
C SER A 506 -0.08 7.30 -7.16
N THR A 507 0.06 8.61 -6.93
CA THR A 507 0.10 9.62 -8.01
C THR A 507 1.37 9.50 -8.86
N PHE A 508 2.52 9.18 -8.25
CA PHE A 508 3.77 8.99 -9.00
C PHE A 508 3.69 7.82 -9.97
N LEU A 509 3.23 6.64 -9.53
CA LEU A 509 3.21 5.45 -10.36
C LEU A 509 2.04 5.44 -11.36
N GLN A 510 0.83 5.74 -10.88
CA GLN A 510 -0.38 5.42 -11.63
C GLN A 510 -0.93 6.55 -12.48
N TYR A 511 -0.55 7.79 -12.14
CA TYR A 511 -0.94 8.99 -12.87
C TYR A 511 0.23 9.57 -13.67
N LEU A 512 1.41 9.70 -13.06
CA LEU A 512 2.59 10.27 -13.72
C LEU A 512 3.44 9.26 -14.47
N GLY A 513 3.37 7.97 -14.12
CA GLY A 513 4.15 6.91 -14.76
C GLY A 513 5.63 6.97 -14.38
N ILE A 514 5.92 7.17 -13.10
CA ILE A 514 7.27 7.18 -12.53
C ILE A 514 7.49 5.87 -11.79
N ALA A 515 8.61 5.21 -12.07
CA ALA A 515 8.95 3.95 -11.41
C ALA A 515 8.98 4.17 -9.89
N SER A 516 8.28 3.31 -9.14
CA SER A 516 8.04 3.58 -7.72
C SER A 516 8.31 2.36 -6.85
N LEU A 517 8.77 2.60 -5.62
CA LEU A 517 8.96 1.59 -4.58
C LEU A 517 8.20 1.99 -3.31
N ASN A 518 7.76 1.00 -2.53
CA ASN A 518 7.38 1.13 -1.14
C ASN A 518 8.19 0.13 -0.32
N VAL A 519 8.87 0.60 0.72
CA VAL A 519 9.84 -0.18 1.49
C VAL A 519 9.52 -0.08 2.97
N GLY A 520 9.50 -1.21 3.66
CA GLY A 520 9.35 -1.27 5.12
C GLY A 520 9.87 -2.59 5.71
N PHE A 521 9.91 -2.66 7.03
CA PHE A 521 10.08 -3.91 7.78
C PHE A 521 8.86 -4.17 8.65
N GLY A 522 8.55 -5.45 8.90
CA GLY A 522 7.44 -5.83 9.77
C GLY A 522 7.26 -7.34 9.93
N GLY A 523 6.09 -7.74 10.41
CA GLY A 523 5.71 -9.15 10.55
C GLY A 523 6.01 -9.77 11.91
N GLU A 524 6.82 -9.13 12.76
CA GLU A 524 7.02 -9.59 14.14
C GLU A 524 6.65 -8.52 15.19
N GLY A 525 6.78 -7.24 14.86
CA GLY A 525 6.20 -6.15 15.62
C GLY A 525 4.70 -6.04 15.36
N SER A 526 3.93 -5.60 16.35
CA SER A 526 2.46 -5.46 16.21
C SER A 526 2.01 -4.06 16.56
N SER A 527 1.53 -3.31 15.57
CA SER A 527 0.81 -2.04 15.72
C SER A 527 -0.68 -2.15 15.36
N GLY A 528 -1.13 -3.31 14.84
CA GLY A 528 -2.48 -3.49 14.31
C GLY A 528 -3.60 -3.15 15.31
N GLY A 529 -3.38 -3.45 16.60
CA GLY A 529 -4.32 -3.13 17.67
C GLY A 529 -4.47 -1.63 17.97
N VAL A 530 -3.48 -0.81 17.62
CA VAL A 530 -3.47 0.64 17.89
C VAL A 530 -3.47 1.50 16.63
N TYR A 531 -3.45 0.88 15.45
CA TYR A 531 -3.52 1.55 14.16
C TYR A 531 -4.67 2.58 14.12
N HIS A 532 -4.32 3.81 13.73
CA HIS A 532 -5.15 5.03 13.69
C HIS A 532 -5.94 5.37 14.98
N SER A 533 -5.44 4.90 16.13
CA SER A 533 -6.05 5.15 17.44
C SER A 533 -5.22 6.17 18.24
N ALA A 534 -5.76 6.63 19.36
CA ALA A 534 -4.98 7.45 20.30
C ALA A 534 -3.89 6.67 21.06
N TYR A 535 -3.77 5.37 20.80
CA TYR A 535 -2.80 4.49 21.43
C TYR A 535 -1.61 4.16 20.52
N ASP A 536 -1.54 4.73 19.31
CA ASP A 536 -0.33 4.69 18.48
C ASP A 536 0.70 5.70 18.98
N THR A 537 1.25 5.42 20.15
CA THR A 537 2.14 6.27 20.93
C THR A 537 3.58 5.79 20.86
N TYR A 538 4.53 6.67 21.22
CA TYR A 538 5.94 6.29 21.35
C TYR A 538 6.13 5.10 22.30
N GLU A 539 5.37 5.05 23.40
CA GLU A 539 5.40 4.00 24.41
C GLU A 539 4.88 2.66 23.90
N HIS A 540 3.85 2.66 23.06
CA HIS A 540 3.39 1.44 22.40
C HIS A 540 4.44 0.95 21.40
N HIS A 541 4.86 1.84 20.50
CA HIS A 541 5.83 1.52 19.45
C HIS A 541 7.13 0.94 20.02
N SER A 542 7.69 1.61 21.03
CA SER A 542 8.94 1.22 21.70
C SER A 542 8.84 -0.10 22.46
N ARG A 543 7.63 -0.57 22.80
CA ARG A 543 7.42 -1.83 23.54
C ARG A 543 7.10 -3.00 22.64
N PHE A 544 6.28 -2.78 21.62
CA PHE A 544 5.64 -3.87 20.87
C PHE A 544 5.96 -3.88 19.38
N VAL A 545 6.43 -2.76 18.82
CA VAL A 545 6.68 -2.64 17.37
C VAL A 545 8.17 -2.75 17.06
N ASP A 546 9.01 -1.91 17.66
CA ASP A 546 10.46 -1.93 17.46
C ASP A 546 11.23 -1.58 18.75
N PRO A 547 11.35 -2.52 19.71
CA PRO A 547 12.12 -2.29 20.93
C PRO A 547 13.57 -1.93 20.65
N GLY A 548 13.97 -0.73 21.11
CA GLY A 548 15.30 -0.18 20.86
C GLY A 548 15.47 0.49 19.49
N HIS A 549 14.39 0.62 18.71
CA HIS A 549 14.35 1.28 17.40
C HIS A 549 15.39 0.73 16.42
N ALA A 550 15.65 -0.59 16.49
CA ALA A 550 16.72 -1.22 15.73
C ALA A 550 16.39 -1.29 14.23
N TYR A 551 15.11 -1.42 13.89
CA TYR A 551 14.64 -1.46 12.52
C TYR A 551 14.46 -0.10 11.90
N ALA A 552 14.31 0.98 12.68
CA ALA A 552 14.51 2.33 12.14
C ALA A 552 15.90 2.44 11.48
N GLY A 553 16.94 1.90 12.14
CA GLY A 553 18.28 1.78 11.56
C GLY A 553 18.38 0.85 10.36
N ALA A 554 17.69 -0.30 10.39
CA ALA A 554 17.68 -1.22 9.25
C ALA A 554 17.04 -0.59 8.01
N LEU A 555 15.89 0.09 8.18
CA LEU A 555 15.20 0.81 7.11
C LEU A 555 16.06 1.94 6.55
N ALA A 556 16.66 2.77 7.41
CA ALA A 556 17.54 3.86 6.98
C ALA A 556 18.75 3.35 6.19
N LYS A 557 19.37 2.24 6.62
CA LYS A 557 20.50 1.62 5.90
C LYS A 557 20.06 1.06 4.55
N TYR A 558 18.95 0.32 4.54
CA TYR A 558 18.44 -0.31 3.33
C TYR A 558 18.04 0.73 2.27
N THR A 559 17.15 1.65 2.64
CA THR A 559 16.65 2.67 1.71
C THR A 559 17.72 3.69 1.36
N GLY A 560 18.59 4.07 2.30
CA GLY A 560 19.74 4.92 2.04
C GLY A 560 20.69 4.34 0.99
N ARG A 561 20.97 3.02 1.03
CA ARG A 561 21.75 2.34 0.00
C ARG A 561 21.05 2.30 -1.36
N LEU A 562 19.73 2.10 -1.41
CA LEU A 562 18.96 2.25 -2.66
C LEU A 562 19.19 3.64 -3.26
N VAL A 563 19.02 4.70 -2.45
CA VAL A 563 19.22 6.10 -2.87
C VAL A 563 20.66 6.34 -3.34
N MET A 564 21.66 5.92 -2.58
CA MET A 564 23.08 6.13 -2.93
C MET A 564 23.45 5.46 -4.25
N ARG A 565 23.14 4.17 -4.40
CA ARG A 565 23.45 3.39 -5.62
C ARG A 565 22.71 3.96 -6.83
N MET A 566 21.44 4.30 -6.71
CA MET A 566 20.69 4.93 -7.81
C MET A 566 21.21 6.33 -8.14
N ALA A 567 21.65 7.10 -7.14
CA ALA A 567 22.21 8.43 -7.36
C ALA A 567 23.57 8.42 -8.08
N ASP A 568 24.35 7.34 -7.92
CA ASP A 568 25.71 7.22 -8.44
C ASP A 568 25.90 6.25 -9.60
N THR A 569 24.93 5.39 -9.90
CA THR A 569 25.07 4.43 -11.00
C THR A 569 25.33 5.13 -12.35
N GLU A 570 26.19 4.55 -13.16
CA GLU A 570 26.51 5.05 -14.51
C GLU A 570 25.38 4.81 -15.51
N THR A 571 24.67 3.70 -15.34
CA THR A 571 23.57 3.20 -16.18
C THR A 571 22.35 2.87 -15.33
N THR A 572 21.21 2.54 -15.95
CA THR A 572 20.00 2.05 -15.27
C THR A 572 20.30 0.89 -14.30
N VAL A 573 19.61 0.84 -13.15
CA VAL A 573 19.63 -0.31 -12.21
C VAL A 573 18.55 -1.35 -12.55
N GLN A 574 17.68 -1.00 -13.48
CA GLN A 574 16.52 -1.79 -13.87
C GLN A 574 16.95 -3.03 -14.65
N ARG A 575 16.29 -4.16 -14.36
CA ARG A 575 16.32 -5.39 -15.15
C ARG A 575 14.92 -5.67 -15.67
N TYR A 576 14.73 -5.64 -16.98
CA TYR A 576 13.38 -5.64 -17.56
C TYR A 576 12.81 -7.04 -17.74
N GLY A 577 13.65 -8.08 -17.70
CA GLY A 577 13.21 -9.48 -17.68
C GLY A 577 12.30 -9.80 -16.50
N ASP A 578 12.59 -9.26 -15.31
CA ASP A 578 11.76 -9.44 -14.12
C ASP A 578 10.34 -8.89 -14.32
N PHE A 579 10.26 -7.70 -14.91
CA PHE A 579 8.99 -7.09 -15.27
C PHE A 579 8.24 -7.93 -16.30
N ALA A 580 8.92 -8.38 -17.37
CA ALA A 580 8.30 -9.17 -18.42
C ALA A 580 7.78 -10.54 -17.93
N ASP A 581 8.53 -11.21 -17.06
CA ASP A 581 8.11 -12.46 -16.44
C ASP A 581 6.96 -12.28 -15.47
N THR A 582 6.97 -11.19 -14.70
CA THR A 582 5.88 -10.86 -13.78
C THR A 582 4.58 -10.57 -14.52
N VAL A 583 4.62 -9.76 -15.59
CA VAL A 583 3.44 -9.46 -16.41
C VAL A 583 2.88 -10.73 -17.06
N ALA A 584 3.74 -11.65 -17.49
CA ALA A 584 3.29 -12.95 -17.98
C ALA A 584 2.57 -13.77 -16.90
N GLY A 585 3.09 -13.76 -15.67
CA GLY A 585 2.42 -14.38 -14.52
C GLY A 585 1.02 -13.78 -14.28
N TYR A 586 0.89 -12.46 -14.35
CA TYR A 586 -0.42 -11.81 -14.22
C TYR A 586 -1.38 -12.18 -15.35
N LEU A 587 -0.90 -12.31 -16.58
CA LEU A 587 -1.73 -12.76 -17.70
C LEU A 587 -2.22 -14.20 -17.49
N ASP A 588 -1.37 -15.10 -16.97
CA ASP A 588 -1.76 -16.47 -16.63
C ASP A 588 -2.84 -16.51 -15.53
N GLU A 589 -2.74 -15.64 -14.53
CA GLU A 589 -3.76 -15.50 -13.50
C GLU A 589 -5.10 -15.01 -14.08
N VAL A 590 -5.06 -14.01 -14.96
CA VAL A 590 -6.26 -13.49 -15.64
C VAL A 590 -6.92 -14.55 -16.53
N LYS A 591 -6.14 -15.37 -17.23
CA LYS A 591 -6.67 -16.50 -18.02
C LYS A 591 -7.33 -17.55 -17.13
N LYS A 592 -6.73 -17.88 -15.97
CA LYS A 592 -7.34 -18.78 -14.98
C LYS A 592 -8.64 -18.21 -14.42
N LEU A 593 -8.68 -16.91 -14.17
CA LEU A 593 -9.88 -16.20 -13.72
C LEU A 593 -11.01 -16.27 -14.77
N ASP A 594 -10.71 -16.08 -16.06
CA ASP A 594 -11.70 -16.24 -17.15
C ASP A 594 -12.32 -17.64 -17.18
N VAL A 595 -11.50 -18.69 -17.02
CA VAL A 595 -11.99 -20.07 -16.88
C VAL A 595 -12.86 -20.24 -15.64
N ALA A 596 -12.36 -19.83 -14.47
CA ALA A 596 -13.09 -19.98 -13.21
C ALA A 596 -14.45 -19.23 -13.21
N THR A 597 -14.51 -18.04 -13.81
CA THR A 597 -15.72 -17.22 -13.89
C THR A 597 -16.80 -17.87 -14.77
N ARG A 598 -16.40 -18.55 -15.85
CA ARG A 598 -17.28 -19.36 -16.69
C ARG A 598 -17.78 -20.60 -15.96
N ASP A 599 -16.87 -21.35 -15.36
CA ASP A 599 -17.21 -22.58 -14.64
C ASP A 599 -18.16 -22.30 -13.48
N GLN A 600 -17.97 -21.17 -12.78
CA GLN A 600 -18.87 -20.72 -11.73
C GLN A 600 -20.28 -20.43 -12.26
N ALA A 601 -20.41 -19.77 -13.41
CA ALA A 601 -21.71 -19.47 -14.00
C ALA A 601 -22.46 -20.76 -14.43
N VAL A 602 -21.74 -21.71 -15.03
CA VAL A 602 -22.28 -23.03 -15.39
C VAL A 602 -22.70 -23.81 -14.14
N ALA A 603 -21.86 -23.83 -13.11
CA ALA A 603 -22.15 -24.49 -11.84
C ALA A 603 -23.38 -23.88 -11.16
N ARG A 604 -23.47 -22.54 -11.05
CA ARG A 604 -24.63 -21.84 -10.48
C ARG A 604 -25.91 -22.20 -11.22
N THR A 605 -25.88 -22.19 -12.56
CA THR A 605 -27.03 -22.53 -13.40
C THR A 605 -27.49 -23.97 -13.14
N ARG A 606 -26.56 -24.93 -13.08
CA ARG A 606 -26.87 -26.33 -12.76
C ARG A 606 -27.48 -26.49 -11.37
N LEU A 607 -26.92 -25.81 -10.37
CA LEU A 607 -27.42 -25.86 -8.99
C LEU A 607 -28.83 -25.28 -8.87
N LEU A 608 -29.11 -24.16 -9.54
CA LEU A 608 -30.44 -23.56 -9.60
C LEU A 608 -31.45 -24.49 -10.28
N ALA A 609 -31.10 -25.04 -11.45
CA ALA A 609 -31.96 -25.98 -12.18
C ALA A 609 -32.27 -27.26 -11.38
N ALA A 610 -31.33 -27.72 -10.56
CA ALA A 610 -31.51 -28.87 -9.68
C ALA A 610 -32.27 -28.57 -8.38
N GLY A 611 -32.63 -27.31 -8.10
CA GLY A 611 -33.20 -26.90 -6.82
C GLY A 611 -32.25 -27.12 -5.63
N ALA A 612 -30.94 -27.19 -5.88
CA ALA A 612 -29.95 -27.66 -4.90
C ALA A 612 -29.83 -26.72 -3.69
N TYR A 613 -30.02 -25.41 -3.88
CA TYR A 613 -29.97 -24.44 -2.78
C TYR A 613 -31.07 -24.69 -1.76
N LYS A 614 -32.33 -24.75 -2.23
CA LYS A 614 -33.48 -25.11 -1.38
C LYS A 614 -33.34 -26.48 -0.71
N LEU A 615 -32.75 -27.47 -1.38
CA LEU A 615 -32.51 -28.81 -0.81
C LEU A 615 -31.42 -28.81 0.27
N ALA A 616 -30.41 -27.93 0.14
CA ALA A 616 -29.30 -27.83 1.09
C ALA A 616 -29.60 -26.87 2.25
N ASP A 617 -30.55 -25.95 2.10
CA ASP A 617 -30.95 -25.01 3.14
C ASP A 617 -31.78 -25.70 4.23
N ASP A 618 -31.69 -25.15 5.45
CA ASP A 618 -32.53 -25.58 6.58
C ASP A 618 -33.98 -25.15 6.31
N PRO A 619 -34.95 -26.08 6.23
CA PRO A 619 -36.33 -25.75 5.92
C PRO A 619 -37.02 -24.88 6.98
N THR A 620 -36.42 -24.73 8.17
CA THR A 620 -36.90 -23.85 9.24
C THR A 620 -36.40 -22.42 9.11
N ILE A 621 -35.41 -22.16 8.24
CA ILE A 621 -34.82 -20.84 8.01
C ILE A 621 -35.12 -20.41 6.58
N SER A 622 -35.95 -19.37 6.42
CA SER A 622 -36.25 -18.81 5.10
C SER A 622 -34.99 -18.22 4.45
N ARG A 623 -34.60 -18.77 3.30
CA ARG A 623 -33.51 -18.27 2.47
C ARG A 623 -33.95 -18.22 1.02
N ALA A 624 -33.74 -17.08 0.38
CA ALA A 624 -33.90 -16.96 -1.06
C ALA A 624 -32.74 -17.66 -1.79
N ASP A 625 -33.07 -18.28 -2.91
CA ASP A 625 -32.06 -18.77 -3.85
C ASP A 625 -31.24 -17.59 -4.36
N PRO A 626 -29.93 -17.78 -4.59
CA PRO A 626 -29.15 -16.75 -5.24
C PRO A 626 -29.62 -16.52 -6.68
N GLY A 627 -29.43 -15.32 -7.19
CA GLY A 627 -29.69 -15.02 -8.59
C GLY A 627 -28.80 -15.82 -9.56
N PRO A 628 -29.26 -16.03 -10.81
CA PRO A 628 -28.40 -16.58 -11.86
C PRO A 628 -27.24 -15.62 -12.15
N LEU A 629 -26.09 -16.20 -12.50
CA LEU A 629 -24.95 -15.42 -12.99
C LEU A 629 -25.06 -15.28 -14.51
N ALA A 630 -24.77 -14.09 -15.05
CA ALA A 630 -24.73 -13.87 -16.48
C ALA A 630 -23.76 -14.83 -17.17
N ALA A 631 -24.13 -15.37 -18.34
CA ALA A 631 -23.24 -16.25 -19.10
C ALA A 631 -21.94 -15.53 -19.47
N SER A 632 -20.80 -16.21 -19.29
CA SER A 632 -19.49 -15.66 -19.57
C SER A 632 -18.98 -16.18 -20.93
N PRO A 633 -18.65 -15.30 -21.90
CA PRO A 633 -18.05 -15.73 -23.15
C PRO A 633 -16.63 -16.24 -22.92
N LYS A 634 -16.10 -17.04 -23.86
CA LYS A 634 -14.66 -17.32 -23.91
C LYS A 634 -13.95 -16.09 -24.46
N LEU A 635 -13.08 -15.49 -23.66
CA LEU A 635 -12.23 -14.39 -24.09
C LEU A 635 -11.07 -14.89 -24.96
N ASP A 636 -10.69 -14.11 -25.97
CA ASP A 636 -9.51 -14.34 -26.80
C ASP A 636 -8.35 -13.48 -26.31
N PHE A 637 -7.29 -14.14 -25.85
CA PHE A 637 -6.09 -13.50 -25.30
C PHE A 637 -4.95 -13.38 -26.31
N ALA A 638 -5.15 -13.73 -27.60
CA ALA A 638 -4.07 -13.75 -28.60
C ALA A 638 -3.32 -12.43 -28.72
N VAL A 639 -4.02 -11.29 -28.62
CA VAL A 639 -3.40 -9.95 -28.66
C VAL A 639 -2.47 -9.71 -27.45
N MET A 640 -2.89 -10.15 -26.27
CA MET A 640 -2.09 -10.05 -25.04
C MET A 640 -0.90 -11.02 -25.08
N ASP A 641 -1.10 -12.23 -25.58
CA ASP A 641 -0.04 -13.23 -25.75
C ASP A 641 1.06 -12.73 -26.68
N GLY A 642 0.69 -12.13 -27.81
CA GLY A 642 1.64 -11.50 -28.74
C GLY A 642 2.42 -10.35 -28.09
N ALA A 643 1.74 -9.47 -27.36
CA ALA A 643 2.38 -8.34 -26.69
C ALA A 643 3.34 -8.76 -25.57
N VAL A 644 2.94 -9.73 -24.74
CA VAL A 644 3.80 -10.28 -23.67
C VAL A 644 5.00 -11.03 -24.26
N ALA A 645 4.81 -11.81 -25.33
CA ALA A 645 5.92 -12.48 -26.01
C ALA A 645 6.93 -11.47 -26.59
N LYS A 646 6.44 -10.38 -27.20
CA LYS A 646 7.31 -9.29 -27.68
C LYS A 646 8.05 -8.63 -26.52
N LEU A 647 7.36 -8.28 -25.44
CA LEU A 647 7.97 -7.70 -24.24
C LEU A 647 9.10 -8.58 -23.70
N LYS A 648 8.87 -9.90 -23.58
CA LYS A 648 9.91 -10.85 -23.13
C LYS A 648 11.13 -10.86 -24.04
N ALA A 649 10.93 -10.89 -25.36
CA ALA A 649 12.02 -10.88 -26.32
C ALA A 649 12.85 -9.58 -26.21
N SER A 650 12.18 -8.42 -26.20
CA SER A 650 12.83 -7.10 -26.10
C SER A 650 13.55 -6.92 -24.76
N ALA A 651 12.94 -7.33 -23.65
CA ALA A 651 13.54 -7.28 -22.32
C ALA A 651 14.79 -8.17 -22.22
N SER A 652 14.71 -9.41 -22.71
CA SER A 652 15.86 -10.31 -22.72
C SER A 652 17.00 -9.78 -23.60
N ALA A 653 16.68 -9.22 -24.76
CA ALA A 653 17.67 -8.61 -25.66
C ALA A 653 18.35 -7.40 -25.00
N PHE A 654 17.57 -6.53 -24.36
CA PHE A 654 18.09 -5.38 -23.63
C PHE A 654 19.01 -5.80 -22.48
N ASP A 655 18.53 -6.67 -21.59
CA ASP A 655 19.27 -7.11 -20.40
C ASP A 655 20.58 -7.80 -20.83
N THR A 656 20.54 -8.63 -21.87
CA THR A 656 21.73 -9.30 -22.43
C THR A 656 22.72 -8.29 -23.02
N ALA A 657 22.24 -7.28 -23.75
CA ALA A 657 23.10 -6.27 -24.35
C ALA A 657 23.73 -5.37 -23.29
N LEU A 658 22.95 -4.91 -22.31
CA LEU A 658 23.44 -4.10 -21.20
C LEU A 658 24.47 -4.87 -20.39
N ALA A 659 24.21 -6.15 -20.12
CA ALA A 659 25.18 -7.04 -19.50
C ALA A 659 26.49 -7.11 -20.29
N ALA A 660 26.41 -7.42 -21.59
CA ALA A 660 27.61 -7.61 -22.40
C ALA A 660 28.43 -6.33 -22.63
N LYS A 661 27.78 -5.17 -22.71
CA LYS A 661 28.40 -3.93 -23.24
C LYS A 661 28.26 -2.70 -22.35
N GLY A 662 27.41 -2.72 -21.33
CA GLY A 662 27.03 -1.55 -20.52
C GLY A 662 28.22 -0.81 -19.90
N ALA A 663 29.18 -1.56 -19.34
CA ALA A 663 30.39 -0.99 -18.74
C ALA A 663 31.30 -0.27 -19.76
N ALA A 664 31.26 -0.68 -21.03
CA ALA A 664 32.09 -0.15 -22.10
C ALA A 664 31.43 1.00 -22.88
N LEU A 665 30.19 1.38 -22.54
CA LEU A 665 29.48 2.46 -23.23
C LEU A 665 30.20 3.81 -23.04
N SER A 666 30.33 4.55 -24.14
CA SER A 666 30.82 5.93 -24.09
C SER A 666 29.89 6.83 -23.30
N PRO A 667 30.37 7.97 -22.75
CA PRO A 667 29.51 8.93 -22.06
C PRO A 667 28.32 9.43 -22.90
N ALA A 668 28.52 9.56 -24.22
CA ALA A 668 27.45 9.95 -25.14
C ALA A 668 26.39 8.84 -25.26
N GLN A 669 26.80 7.57 -25.41
CA GLN A 669 25.87 6.44 -25.43
C GLN A 669 25.10 6.30 -24.12
N LYS A 670 25.76 6.44 -22.96
CA LYS A 670 25.09 6.42 -21.65
C LYS A 670 24.02 7.50 -21.54
N LYS A 671 24.34 8.73 -21.95
CA LYS A 671 23.38 9.84 -21.96
C LYS A 671 22.18 9.55 -22.86
N THR A 672 22.41 9.03 -24.07
CA THR A 672 21.33 8.66 -25.00
C THR A 672 20.50 7.50 -24.45
N LEU A 673 21.15 6.52 -23.83
CA LEU A 673 20.50 5.37 -23.19
C LEU A 673 19.57 5.83 -22.06
N ASP A 674 20.07 6.65 -21.13
CA ASP A 674 19.27 7.18 -20.02
C ASP A 674 18.05 7.98 -20.52
N ALA A 675 18.25 8.84 -21.53
CA ALA A 675 17.15 9.59 -22.15
C ALA A 675 16.12 8.69 -22.85
N THR A 676 16.56 7.55 -23.39
CA THR A 676 15.67 6.57 -24.05
C THR A 676 14.86 5.78 -23.03
N LEU A 677 15.45 5.47 -21.87
CA LEU A 677 14.81 4.71 -20.79
C LEU A 677 13.91 5.58 -19.90
N GLN A 678 14.19 6.87 -19.79
CA GLN A 678 13.43 7.79 -18.94
C GLN A 678 11.90 7.72 -19.10
N PRO A 679 11.32 7.76 -20.32
CA PRO A 679 9.86 7.72 -20.49
C PRO A 679 9.29 6.29 -20.43
N LEU A 680 10.09 5.25 -20.16
CA LEU A 680 9.68 3.87 -20.37
C LEU A 680 8.50 3.47 -19.47
N GLU A 681 8.54 3.81 -18.18
CA GLU A 681 7.42 3.55 -17.25
C GLU A 681 6.15 4.32 -17.67
N GLN A 682 6.29 5.53 -18.24
CA GLN A 682 5.16 6.33 -18.75
C GLN A 682 4.46 5.68 -19.94
N ARG A 683 5.14 4.80 -20.70
CA ARG A 683 4.53 4.06 -21.82
C ARG A 683 3.49 3.04 -21.35
N LEU A 684 3.46 2.71 -20.06
CA LEU A 684 2.43 1.89 -19.44
C LEU A 684 1.11 2.64 -19.21
N LEU A 685 1.10 3.96 -19.40
CA LEU A 685 -0.09 4.78 -19.20
C LEU A 685 -0.99 4.82 -20.45
N ARG A 686 -2.29 4.96 -20.25
CA ARG A 686 -3.26 5.27 -21.31
C ARG A 686 -4.15 6.42 -20.89
N GLU A 687 -4.30 7.42 -21.76
CA GLU A 687 -5.09 8.63 -21.48
C GLU A 687 -6.57 8.34 -21.18
N LYS A 688 -7.11 7.23 -21.70
CA LYS A 688 -8.47 6.77 -21.37
C LYS A 688 -8.66 6.48 -19.87
N GLY A 689 -7.58 6.12 -19.16
CA GLY A 689 -7.64 5.65 -17.79
C GLY A 689 -8.39 4.33 -17.64
N LEU A 690 -8.65 3.93 -16.40
CA LEU A 690 -9.42 2.72 -16.07
C LEU A 690 -10.93 2.99 -16.03
N PRO A 691 -11.79 1.96 -16.22
CA PRO A 691 -13.23 2.12 -16.15
C PRO A 691 -13.66 2.71 -14.81
N PHE A 692 -14.52 3.73 -14.87
CA PHE A 692 -15.03 4.49 -13.71
C PHE A 692 -13.98 5.29 -12.92
N ARG A 693 -12.70 5.22 -13.31
CA ARG A 693 -11.56 5.69 -12.50
C ARG A 693 -10.47 6.29 -13.42
N PRO A 694 -10.80 7.35 -14.20
CA PRO A 694 -9.97 7.84 -15.30
C PRO A 694 -8.63 8.45 -14.85
N TYR A 695 -8.50 8.80 -13.56
CA TYR A 695 -7.24 9.27 -12.98
C TYR A 695 -6.16 8.17 -12.99
N TYR A 696 -6.55 6.92 -12.76
CA TYR A 696 -5.63 5.80 -12.81
C TYR A 696 -5.38 5.41 -14.26
N LYS A 697 -4.19 5.76 -14.77
CA LYS A 697 -3.80 5.58 -16.18
C LYS A 697 -2.89 4.39 -16.43
N ASN A 698 -2.26 3.83 -15.39
CA ASN A 698 -1.36 2.70 -15.52
C ASN A 698 -2.11 1.40 -15.82
N MET A 699 -1.75 0.74 -16.92
CA MET A 699 -2.42 -0.47 -17.42
C MET A 699 -1.96 -1.77 -16.73
N ILE A 700 -0.93 -1.71 -15.89
CA ILE A 700 -0.36 -2.88 -15.19
C ILE A 700 -0.72 -2.89 -13.72
N TYR A 701 -0.65 -1.74 -13.05
CA TYR A 701 -0.86 -1.60 -11.61
C TYR A 701 -1.87 -0.50 -11.31
N ALA A 702 -2.85 -0.77 -10.45
CA ALA A 702 -3.74 0.24 -9.88
C ALA A 702 -4.32 -0.25 -8.55
N PRO A 703 -4.83 0.64 -7.67
CA PRO A 703 -5.70 0.22 -6.58
C PRO A 703 -6.92 -0.51 -7.11
N GLY A 704 -7.37 -1.54 -6.41
CA GLY A 704 -8.57 -2.27 -6.80
C GLY A 704 -9.85 -1.60 -6.37
N ARG A 705 -10.87 -1.64 -7.23
CA ARG A 705 -12.18 -1.02 -6.98
C ARG A 705 -12.90 -1.56 -5.75
N PHE A 706 -12.70 -2.85 -5.45
CA PHE A 706 -13.29 -3.54 -4.28
C PHE A 706 -12.25 -4.13 -3.32
N THR A 707 -10.96 -3.84 -3.52
CA THR A 707 -9.89 -4.14 -2.54
C THR A 707 -9.33 -2.87 -1.90
N GLY A 708 -9.59 -1.70 -2.50
CA GLY A 708 -9.08 -0.39 -2.09
C GLY A 708 -7.57 -0.29 -2.24
N TYR A 709 -6.83 -0.15 -1.13
CA TYR A 709 -5.37 -0.06 -1.12
C TYR A 709 -4.68 -1.22 -1.84
N GLY A 710 -5.23 -2.44 -1.73
CA GLY A 710 -4.64 -3.62 -2.37
C GLY A 710 -4.59 -3.49 -3.90
N ALA A 711 -3.43 -3.78 -4.49
CA ALA A 711 -3.22 -3.71 -5.92
C ALA A 711 -4.10 -4.68 -6.71
N LYS A 712 -4.58 -4.22 -7.87
CA LYS A 712 -5.09 -5.08 -8.94
C LYS A 712 -4.12 -5.03 -10.10
N THR A 713 -3.67 -6.21 -10.52
CA THR A 713 -2.74 -6.39 -11.63
C THR A 713 -3.51 -6.62 -12.93
N LEU A 714 -3.05 -5.97 -14.01
CA LEU A 714 -3.80 -5.85 -15.26
C LEU A 714 -5.26 -5.38 -15.02
N PRO A 715 -5.45 -4.28 -14.26
CA PRO A 715 -6.71 -3.96 -13.59
C PRO A 715 -7.89 -3.83 -14.55
N GLY A 716 -7.70 -3.19 -15.71
CA GLY A 716 -8.75 -3.03 -16.72
C GLY A 716 -9.29 -4.34 -17.28
N ILE A 717 -8.48 -5.41 -17.31
CA ILE A 717 -8.87 -6.74 -17.77
C ILE A 717 -9.41 -7.56 -16.61
N ARG A 718 -8.67 -7.61 -15.49
CA ARG A 718 -9.01 -8.43 -14.32
C ARG A 718 -10.34 -8.03 -13.73
N GLU A 719 -10.54 -6.75 -13.42
CA GLU A 719 -11.77 -6.27 -12.80
C GLU A 719 -12.96 -6.40 -13.76
N ALA A 720 -12.74 -6.24 -15.07
CA ALA A 720 -13.78 -6.47 -16.06
C ALA A 720 -14.27 -7.93 -16.07
N ILE A 721 -13.38 -8.91 -15.87
CA ILE A 721 -13.78 -10.32 -15.75
C ILE A 721 -14.48 -10.59 -14.40
N GLU A 722 -13.92 -10.10 -13.29
CA GLU A 722 -14.50 -10.25 -11.93
C GLU A 722 -15.93 -9.70 -11.89
N GLU A 723 -16.18 -8.59 -12.57
CA GLU A 723 -17.47 -7.89 -12.61
C GLU A 723 -18.32 -8.25 -13.82
N ARG A 724 -17.88 -9.21 -14.65
CA ARG A 724 -18.61 -9.69 -15.84
C ARG A 724 -18.88 -8.60 -16.90
N ARG A 725 -18.02 -7.58 -16.99
CA ARG A 725 -17.99 -6.53 -18.03
C ARG A 725 -17.14 -6.96 -19.23
N PHE A 726 -17.56 -8.02 -19.94
CA PHE A 726 -16.70 -8.67 -20.93
C PHE A 726 -16.29 -7.80 -22.13
N ASP A 727 -17.12 -6.85 -22.55
CA ASP A 727 -16.75 -5.89 -23.61
C ASP A 727 -15.62 -4.94 -23.16
N ASP A 728 -15.62 -4.57 -21.88
CA ASP A 728 -14.51 -3.81 -21.28
C ASP A 728 -13.26 -4.69 -21.22
N ALA A 729 -13.37 -5.98 -20.89
CA ALA A 729 -12.22 -6.88 -20.88
C ALA A 729 -11.55 -6.94 -22.26
N VAL A 730 -12.33 -7.02 -23.36
CA VAL A 730 -11.80 -6.98 -24.73
C VAL A 730 -11.12 -5.64 -25.03
N THR A 731 -11.76 -4.53 -24.67
CA THR A 731 -11.21 -3.18 -24.88
C THR A 731 -9.87 -3.00 -24.16
N TYR A 732 -9.79 -3.41 -22.90
CA TYR A 732 -8.59 -3.23 -22.09
C TYR A 732 -7.50 -4.25 -22.42
N MET A 733 -7.83 -5.43 -22.96
CA MET A 733 -6.81 -6.30 -23.58
C MET A 733 -6.08 -5.57 -24.73
N GLY A 734 -6.82 -4.85 -25.58
CA GLY A 734 -6.21 -4.04 -26.65
C GLY A 734 -5.31 -2.93 -26.09
N LEU A 735 -5.83 -2.10 -25.18
CA LEU A 735 -5.09 -0.97 -24.60
C LEU A 735 -3.84 -1.41 -23.82
N THR A 736 -3.95 -2.49 -23.05
CA THR A 736 -2.80 -3.05 -22.32
C THR A 736 -1.79 -3.66 -23.29
N ALA A 737 -2.21 -4.37 -24.34
CA ALA A 737 -1.31 -4.93 -25.33
C ALA A 737 -0.53 -3.85 -26.10
N GLU A 738 -1.17 -2.73 -26.42
CA GLU A 738 -0.50 -1.55 -26.98
C GLU A 738 0.54 -1.02 -25.99
N ALA A 739 0.20 -0.90 -24.70
CA ALA A 739 1.10 -0.36 -23.68
C ALA A 739 2.38 -1.20 -23.54
N LEU A 740 2.22 -2.51 -23.51
CA LEU A 740 3.33 -3.46 -23.49
C LEU A 740 4.16 -3.40 -24.79
N SER A 741 3.51 -3.21 -25.93
CA SER A 741 4.18 -3.10 -27.23
C SER A 741 5.02 -1.83 -27.36
N ASP A 742 4.54 -0.71 -26.83
CA ASP A 742 5.26 0.56 -26.77
C ASP A 742 6.44 0.52 -25.80
N TYR A 743 6.26 -0.15 -24.65
CA TYR A 743 7.32 -0.43 -23.69
C TYR A 743 8.41 -1.27 -24.35
N ALA A 744 8.05 -2.39 -25.00
CA ALA A 744 8.97 -3.25 -25.73
C ALA A 744 9.74 -2.50 -26.82
N ALA A 745 9.07 -1.64 -27.60
CA ALA A 745 9.73 -0.81 -28.60
C ALA A 745 10.74 0.20 -27.98
N GLY A 746 10.50 0.65 -26.74
CA GLY A 746 11.45 1.48 -25.99
C GLY A 746 12.71 0.71 -25.61
N LEU A 747 12.55 -0.55 -25.19
CA LEU A 747 13.67 -1.45 -24.91
C LEU A 747 14.46 -1.77 -26.18
N ASP A 748 13.79 -1.99 -27.32
CA ASP A 748 14.46 -2.22 -28.61
C ASP A 748 15.31 -0.99 -29.03
N ALA A 749 14.77 0.22 -28.86
CA ALA A 749 15.49 1.46 -29.11
C ALA A 749 16.71 1.60 -28.18
N ALA A 750 16.53 1.33 -26.88
CA ALA A 750 17.61 1.38 -25.90
C ALA A 750 18.70 0.33 -26.20
N THR A 751 18.30 -0.86 -26.65
CA THR A 751 19.21 -1.93 -27.08
C THR A 751 20.04 -1.52 -28.30
N THR A 752 19.45 -0.75 -29.22
CA THR A 752 20.16 -0.21 -30.40
C THR A 752 21.28 0.74 -29.97
N VAL A 753 21.02 1.63 -29.01
CA VAL A 753 22.03 2.55 -28.45
C VAL A 753 23.21 1.78 -27.83
N ILE A 754 22.91 0.71 -27.07
CA ILE A 754 23.92 -0.15 -26.45
C ILE A 754 24.80 -0.84 -27.52
N ASN A 755 24.21 -1.22 -28.64
CA ASN A 755 24.90 -1.89 -29.74
C ASN A 755 25.68 -0.95 -30.67
N GLY A 756 25.59 0.37 -30.48
CA GLY A 756 26.29 1.37 -31.29
C GLY A 756 25.60 1.67 -32.63
N GLY A 757 24.30 1.37 -32.73
CA GLY A 757 23.45 1.69 -33.88
C GLY A 757 22.81 3.07 -33.81
#